data_AF-A0A3D2CA81-F1
#
_entry.id   AF-A0A3D2CA81-F1
#
_cell.length_a   1.000
_cell.length_b   1.000
_cell.length_c   1.000
_cell.angle_alpha   90.00
_cell.angle_beta   90.00
_cell.angle_gamma   90.00
#
_symmetry.space_group_name_H-M   'P 1'
#
loop_
_entity.id
_entity.type
_entity.pdbx_description
1 polymer ?
#
loop_
_entity_poly.entity_id
_entity_poly.type
_entity_poly.pdbx_seq_one_letter_code
_entity_poly.pdbx_strand_id
1 'polypeptide(L)'
;DADTDADTGEPGFRYGNAASEDFYQGTWSGRVLSNDTDVANIRGCEAGTGWQAIDAAATADMLEGTNQNLYIDHQRTPVYGEDVCDWMNLEALAAELDARGSDIELMAVFRDDETYEEYQAAISGVRRLAAEHPRVKAMLSDDSNEIFGIPKDPMITDHLGPAEAAVLHELAASTTESGAPVAFMPYIPSEGVAPLLADNTVVIGARGCNDDCFLPDGSAARDGDYYIYPEDIIEVTVQFVPTDVTADQTYNLNFLISDFIGISGLTYVVDVVFAFDGVEVGRYSMVDATDSDPSLQLVELPIAGLQDGVENTLQISIDTAGTNATKYLDRIAYIWDGRITAPDGSESLLDITSITGRLERGTYAAERDFTTATMHATSNRAWRIRDHVDGTLTKFPLLSKNYDEGIHERFLEATCRSFKAADQPCLEVVWANDRWGEELVGLPGQPSLLPYLHAAQDQTDGVVLWMNTANLYDTTKGTMAPRAPWDEDAHSVAAGFGPNGLPIPGWYHRWSITAAEDGDYTVHWSDADATSAPEGRLYRTAAVNGAYTHEIELNSTDADLPTSTISVRSGDTIDLGVELRAGFGYAMFASQFGLTAPSGTTVDLSTATRTTGANAGTTQLYECFMQYFTSHDHEAACDTDSP
;
A
#
# COMPACT_ATOMS: atom_id res chain seq x y z
N ASP A 1 35.65 -27.32 51.20
CA ASP A 1 34.28 -27.83 51.10
C ASP A 1 33.41 -26.83 50.36
N ALA A 2 33.01 -27.26 49.16
CA ALA A 2 31.82 -26.99 48.34
C ALA A 2 30.89 -25.79 48.70
N ASP A 3 30.48 -24.94 47.74
CA ASP A 3 29.40 -25.14 46.72
C ASP A 3 28.01 -25.20 47.41
N THR A 4 26.93 -24.47 47.05
CA THR A 4 26.32 -24.23 45.73
C THR A 4 25.36 -23.02 45.68
N ASP A 5 24.98 -22.67 44.44
CA ASP A 5 23.74 -22.06 43.93
C ASP A 5 23.70 -20.56 43.61
N ALA A 6 24.01 -20.32 42.34
CA ALA A 6 23.43 -19.31 41.48
C ALA A 6 21.98 -19.70 41.09
N ASP A 7 21.12 -18.69 40.94
CA ASP A 7 20.03 -18.73 39.97
C ASP A 7 19.95 -17.37 39.27
N THR A 8 19.79 -17.47 37.96
CA THR A 8 20.00 -16.48 36.91
C THR A 8 18.69 -15.76 36.62
N GLY A 9 18.61 -14.48 36.97
CA GLY A 9 17.60 -13.57 36.41
C GLY A 9 18.05 -13.11 35.03
N GLU A 10 17.28 -13.47 34.02
CA GLU A 10 17.41 -13.02 32.62
C GLU A 10 17.59 -11.49 32.52
N PRO A 11 18.35 -10.98 31.53
CA PRO A 11 18.29 -9.58 31.18
C PRO A 11 16.97 -9.31 30.48
N GLY A 12 15.97 -8.86 31.24
CA GLY A 12 14.76 -8.28 30.67
C GLY A 12 15.14 -7.11 29.76
N PHE A 13 14.82 -7.25 28.47
CA PHE A 13 14.75 -6.15 27.53
C PHE A 13 13.93 -5.03 28.17
N ARG A 14 14.59 -3.88 28.36
CA ARG A 14 13.90 -2.67 28.83
C ARG A 14 13.22 -2.05 27.62
N TYR A 15 11.92 -2.31 27.48
CA TYR A 15 11.02 -1.43 26.75
C TYR A 15 11.16 -0.01 27.32
N GLY A 16 11.44 0.96 26.46
CA GLY A 16 11.57 2.34 26.89
C GLY A 16 12.53 3.16 26.04
N ASN A 17 12.24 3.26 24.74
CA ASN A 17 12.20 4.61 24.19
C ASN A 17 10.77 5.08 24.43
N ALA A 18 10.62 6.18 25.18
CA ALA A 18 9.35 6.88 25.21
C ALA A 18 8.94 7.14 23.75
N ALA A 19 7.68 6.85 23.37
CA ALA A 19 7.11 7.36 22.15
C ALA A 19 7.56 8.83 22.01
N SER A 20 8.16 9.19 20.88
CA SER A 20 8.45 10.59 20.60
C SER A 20 7.15 11.38 20.81
N GLU A 21 7.25 12.63 21.26
CA GLU A 21 6.07 13.52 21.34
C GLU A 21 5.39 13.73 19.96
N ASP A 22 5.96 13.16 18.88
CA ASP A 22 5.61 13.36 17.47
C ASP A 22 5.42 12.02 16.68
N PHE A 23 4.84 10.96 17.27
CA PHE A 23 4.51 9.75 16.50
C PHE A 23 3.30 10.02 15.58
N TYR A 24 3.47 9.87 14.26
CA TYR A 24 2.38 10.07 13.31
C TYR A 24 1.37 8.91 13.38
N GLN A 25 0.11 9.26 13.56
CA GLN A 25 -1.04 8.37 13.52
C GLN A 25 -1.94 8.88 12.40
N GLY A 26 -1.83 8.22 11.24
CA GLY A 26 -2.45 8.69 10.02
C GLY A 26 -3.52 7.76 9.48
N THR A 27 -4.47 8.35 8.76
CA THR A 27 -5.34 7.62 7.84
C THR A 27 -5.05 8.04 6.42
N TRP A 28 -4.90 7.06 5.54
CA TRP A 28 -4.94 7.26 4.10
C TRP A 28 -6.22 6.68 3.55
N SER A 29 -7.09 7.56 3.05
CA SER A 29 -8.37 7.15 2.50
C SER A 29 -8.80 8.11 1.40
N GLY A 30 -9.92 7.79 0.75
CA GLY A 30 -10.66 8.82 0.04
C GLY A 30 -11.31 9.82 1.02
N ARG A 31 -12.15 10.68 0.47
CA ARG A 31 -12.80 11.79 1.18
C ARG A 31 -14.12 11.38 1.83
N VAL A 32 -14.38 11.89 3.04
CA VAL A 32 -15.73 11.81 3.63
C VAL A 32 -16.61 12.78 2.87
N LEU A 33 -17.62 12.30 2.14
CA LEU A 33 -18.47 13.16 1.32
C LEU A 33 -19.58 13.82 2.16
N SER A 34 -19.96 15.05 1.81
CA SER A 34 -21.06 15.78 2.46
C SER A 34 -22.40 15.07 2.34
N ASN A 35 -23.17 15.05 3.44
CA ASN A 35 -24.56 14.57 3.49
C ASN A 35 -25.59 15.70 3.30
N ASP A 36 -25.13 16.93 3.05
CA ASP A 36 -26.02 18.08 2.93
C ASP A 36 -26.95 17.89 1.72
N THR A 37 -28.24 18.02 2.00
CA THR A 37 -29.33 17.87 1.03
C THR A 37 -29.61 19.15 0.26
N ASP A 38 -29.00 20.28 0.65
CA ASP A 38 -29.13 21.53 -0.07
C ASP A 38 -28.33 21.47 -1.38
N VAL A 39 -29.07 21.56 -2.49
CA VAL A 39 -28.52 21.53 -3.86
C VAL A 39 -27.49 22.65 -4.08
N ALA A 40 -27.53 23.73 -3.30
CA ALA A 40 -26.50 24.77 -3.33
C ALA A 40 -25.15 24.32 -2.74
N ASN A 41 -25.15 23.39 -1.78
CA ASN A 41 -23.96 22.81 -1.15
C ASN A 41 -23.48 21.53 -1.88
N ILE A 42 -24.36 20.89 -2.65
CA ILE A 42 -24.06 19.76 -3.56
C ILE A 42 -23.35 20.22 -4.87
N ARG A 43 -23.21 21.54 -5.13
CA ARG A 43 -22.90 22.10 -6.46
C ARG A 43 -21.48 22.61 -6.73
N GLY A 44 -20.48 22.35 -5.88
CA GLY A 44 -19.06 22.46 -6.27
C GLY A 44 -18.52 21.06 -6.59
N CYS A 45 -18.18 20.66 -7.82
CA CYS A 45 -17.89 21.46 -9.01
C CYS A 45 -18.05 20.62 -10.32
N GLU A 46 -18.71 21.07 -11.39
CA GLU A 46 -19.72 22.10 -11.63
C GLU A 46 -20.97 21.41 -12.27
N ALA A 47 -22.00 22.19 -12.65
CA ALA A 47 -23.34 21.74 -13.07
C ALA A 47 -23.41 20.43 -13.88
N GLY A 48 -23.92 19.37 -13.24
CA GLY A 48 -24.32 18.14 -13.94
C GLY A 48 -24.70 17.00 -13.00
N THR A 49 -23.88 16.65 -12.02
CA THR A 49 -24.08 15.45 -11.18
C THR A 49 -23.26 15.54 -9.89
N GLY A 50 -23.89 15.61 -8.71
CA GLY A 50 -23.21 15.86 -7.42
C GLY A 50 -22.76 14.59 -6.70
N TRP A 51 -21.44 14.37 -6.61
CA TRP A 51 -20.75 13.28 -5.87
C TRP A 51 -19.39 13.70 -5.25
N GLN A 52 -18.99 14.97 -5.36
CA GLN A 52 -17.56 15.35 -5.29
C GLN A 52 -17.15 16.28 -4.14
N ALA A 53 -18.00 16.62 -3.16
CA ALA A 53 -17.63 17.56 -2.08
C ALA A 53 -17.30 16.85 -0.76
N ILE A 54 -16.15 17.17 -0.15
CA ILE A 54 -15.77 16.67 1.18
C ILE A 54 -16.59 17.36 2.29
N ASP A 55 -17.04 16.61 3.28
CA ASP A 55 -17.47 17.13 4.58
C ASP A 55 -16.23 17.41 5.43
N ALA A 56 -15.63 18.57 5.24
CA ALA A 56 -14.43 18.98 5.95
C ALA A 56 -14.61 18.92 7.47
N ALA A 57 -15.76 19.37 7.98
CA ALA A 57 -16.07 19.38 9.41
C ALA A 57 -16.22 17.96 9.98
N ALA A 58 -16.95 17.08 9.30
CA ALA A 58 -17.07 15.68 9.73
C ALA A 58 -15.74 14.92 9.62
N THR A 59 -14.93 15.22 8.59
CA THR A 59 -13.58 14.65 8.46
C THR A 59 -12.70 15.09 9.62
N ALA A 60 -12.69 16.39 9.95
CA ALA A 60 -11.94 16.92 11.09
C ALA A 60 -12.44 16.34 12.43
N ASP A 61 -13.76 16.26 12.65
CA ASP A 61 -14.36 15.64 13.83
C ASP A 61 -13.92 14.17 13.99
N MET A 62 -13.85 13.43 12.88
CA MET A 62 -13.39 12.04 12.87
C MET A 62 -11.93 11.96 13.28
N LEU A 63 -11.04 12.72 12.62
CA LEU A 63 -9.60 12.69 12.89
C LEU A 63 -9.29 13.10 14.34
N GLU A 64 -9.93 14.15 14.83
CA GLU A 64 -9.78 14.62 16.22
C GLU A 64 -10.38 13.61 17.22
N GLY A 65 -11.56 13.05 16.90
CA GLY A 65 -12.25 12.06 17.73
C GLY A 65 -11.51 10.73 17.85
N THR A 66 -10.62 10.43 16.90
CA THR A 66 -9.75 9.26 16.89
C THR A 66 -8.30 9.59 17.23
N ASN A 67 -7.98 10.83 17.61
CA ASN A 67 -6.64 11.27 18.02
C ASN A 67 -5.57 11.09 16.91
N GLN A 68 -5.98 11.20 15.65
CA GLN A 68 -5.06 11.20 14.52
C GLN A 68 -4.42 12.58 14.35
N ASN A 69 -3.20 12.61 13.83
CA ASN A 69 -2.44 13.84 13.57
C ASN A 69 -1.97 13.94 12.10
N LEU A 70 -2.38 13.00 11.25
CA LEU A 70 -2.06 12.98 9.83
C LEU A 70 -3.27 12.49 9.01
N TYR A 71 -3.58 13.18 7.92
CA TYR A 71 -4.54 12.71 6.93
C TYR A 71 -3.94 12.79 5.53
N ILE A 72 -4.13 11.72 4.76
CA ILE A 72 -3.58 11.59 3.42
C ILE A 72 -4.73 11.50 2.41
N ASP A 73 -4.79 12.46 1.48
CA ASP A 73 -5.86 12.58 0.46
C ASP A 73 -5.30 12.41 -0.95
N HIS A 74 -5.89 11.48 -1.71
CA HIS A 74 -5.57 11.30 -3.13
C HIS A 74 -6.02 12.51 -3.97
N GLN A 75 -5.08 13.07 -4.72
CA GLN A 75 -5.30 14.14 -5.69
C GLN A 75 -5.08 13.61 -7.10
N ARG A 76 -5.85 14.14 -8.05
CA ARG A 76 -5.53 14.09 -9.48
C ARG A 76 -4.80 15.38 -9.85
N THR A 77 -3.79 15.32 -10.73
CA THR A 77 -3.25 16.54 -11.33
C THR A 77 -4.38 17.30 -12.01
N PRO A 78 -4.46 18.63 -11.86
CA PRO A 78 -5.55 19.36 -12.45
C PRO A 78 -5.43 19.45 -13.98
N VAL A 79 -6.12 18.59 -14.71
CA VAL A 79 -6.41 18.77 -16.13
C VAL A 79 -7.65 19.66 -16.22
N TYR A 80 -7.59 20.72 -17.02
CA TYR A 80 -8.66 21.73 -17.16
C TYR A 80 -10.07 21.11 -17.21
N GLY A 81 -10.87 21.30 -16.13
CA GLY A 81 -12.30 20.95 -16.09
C GLY A 81 -12.71 20.12 -14.87
N GLU A 82 -12.29 18.85 -14.80
CA GLU A 82 -12.84 17.84 -13.87
C GLU A 82 -12.10 17.77 -12.51
N ASP A 83 -10.84 18.20 -12.47
CA ASP A 83 -9.95 18.03 -11.30
C ASP A 83 -9.89 19.26 -10.37
N VAL A 84 -10.72 20.28 -10.62
CA VAL A 84 -10.85 21.46 -9.74
C VAL A 84 -11.43 21.06 -8.37
N CYS A 85 -12.27 20.02 -8.33
CA CYS A 85 -12.88 19.55 -7.08
C CYS A 85 -11.90 18.84 -6.16
N ASP A 86 -10.87 18.25 -6.74
CA ASP A 86 -9.87 17.57 -5.94
C ASP A 86 -9.11 18.54 -5.05
N TRP A 87 -8.63 19.61 -5.67
CA TRP A 87 -7.99 20.72 -5.00
C TRP A 87 -8.91 21.52 -4.07
N MET A 88 -10.16 21.80 -4.48
CA MET A 88 -11.10 22.56 -3.64
C MET A 88 -11.46 21.82 -2.35
N ASN A 89 -11.56 20.48 -2.38
CA ASN A 89 -11.82 19.69 -1.18
C ASN A 89 -10.63 19.68 -0.23
N LEU A 90 -9.42 19.52 -0.77
CA LEU A 90 -8.19 19.60 0.00
C LEU A 90 -8.09 20.95 0.72
N GLU A 91 -8.36 22.05 0.01
CA GLU A 91 -8.41 23.40 0.56
C GLU A 91 -9.51 23.56 1.63
N ALA A 92 -10.72 23.02 1.39
CA ALA A 92 -11.82 23.09 2.34
C ALA A 92 -11.49 22.38 3.66
N LEU A 93 -10.86 21.19 3.61
CA LEU A 93 -10.40 20.48 4.80
C LEU A 93 -9.28 21.24 5.51
N ALA A 94 -8.29 21.75 4.77
CA ALA A 94 -7.21 22.54 5.33
C ALA A 94 -7.74 23.79 6.06
N ALA A 95 -8.70 24.50 5.45
CA ALA A 95 -9.34 25.67 6.05
C ALA A 95 -10.15 25.34 7.32
N GLU A 96 -10.83 24.20 7.35
CA GLU A 96 -11.56 23.72 8.54
C GLU A 96 -10.60 23.40 9.69
N LEU A 97 -9.50 22.69 9.42
CA LEU A 97 -8.48 22.38 10.42
C LEU A 97 -7.82 23.66 10.98
N ASP A 98 -7.52 24.63 10.12
CA ASP A 98 -6.99 25.94 10.53
C ASP A 98 -7.99 26.74 11.38
N ALA A 99 -9.27 26.73 11.01
CA ALA A 99 -10.33 27.40 11.77
C ALA A 99 -10.51 26.80 13.17
N ARG A 100 -10.28 25.49 13.31
CA ARG A 100 -10.28 24.76 14.59
C ARG A 100 -9.00 24.96 15.39
N GLY A 101 -7.91 25.39 14.76
CA GLY A 101 -6.58 25.38 15.37
C GLY A 101 -6.08 23.95 15.62
N SER A 102 -6.54 22.99 14.84
CA SER A 102 -6.23 21.56 14.95
C SER A 102 -4.78 21.30 14.54
N ASP A 103 -4.09 20.35 15.20
CA ASP A 103 -2.68 20.05 14.90
C ASP A 103 -2.43 19.02 13.79
N ILE A 104 -3.50 18.60 13.12
CA ILE A 104 -3.47 17.59 12.06
C ILE A 104 -2.73 18.11 10.82
N GLU A 105 -1.79 17.33 10.31
CA GLU A 105 -1.13 17.54 9.01
C GLU A 105 -1.93 16.92 7.86
N LEU A 106 -1.85 17.53 6.68
CA LEU A 106 -2.54 17.10 5.47
C LEU A 106 -1.55 16.80 4.34
N MET A 107 -1.52 15.57 3.83
CA MET A 107 -0.67 15.19 2.69
C MET A 107 -1.51 15.01 1.42
N ALA A 108 -1.14 15.74 0.36
CA ALA A 108 -1.72 15.58 -0.97
C ALA A 108 -0.94 14.54 -1.78
N VAL A 109 -1.62 13.47 -2.22
CA VAL A 109 -0.99 12.35 -2.94
C VAL A 109 -1.24 12.43 -4.43
N PHE A 110 -0.17 12.46 -5.22
CA PHE A 110 -0.24 12.40 -6.69
C PHE A 110 -0.20 10.96 -7.21
N ARG A 111 -0.88 10.69 -8.32
CA ARG A 111 -1.02 9.32 -8.87
C ARG A 111 0.27 8.84 -9.54
N ASP A 112 0.36 7.53 -9.74
CA ASP A 112 1.47 6.80 -10.37
C ASP A 112 1.53 6.91 -11.90
N ASP A 113 0.41 7.34 -12.52
CA ASP A 113 0.28 7.52 -13.97
C ASP A 113 0.55 8.96 -14.45
N GLU A 114 1.05 9.85 -13.58
CA GLU A 114 1.33 11.26 -13.92
C GLU A 114 2.70 11.43 -14.59
N THR A 115 2.79 12.36 -15.54
CA THR A 115 4.04 12.75 -16.20
C THR A 115 4.93 13.59 -15.28
N TYR A 116 6.22 13.69 -15.59
CA TYR A 116 7.15 14.54 -14.85
C TYR A 116 6.70 16.02 -14.78
N GLU A 117 6.19 16.57 -15.88
CA GLU A 117 5.64 17.94 -15.90
C GLU A 117 4.39 18.08 -15.03
N GLU A 118 3.55 17.05 -14.96
CA GLU A 118 2.37 17.01 -14.10
C GLU A 118 2.75 17.01 -12.61
N TYR A 119 3.77 16.23 -12.20
CA TYR A 119 4.29 16.30 -10.83
C TYR A 119 4.85 17.69 -10.48
N GLN A 120 5.59 18.33 -11.39
CA GLN A 120 6.10 19.69 -11.16
C GLN A 120 4.95 20.69 -10.95
N ALA A 121 3.89 20.59 -11.75
CA ALA A 121 2.72 21.43 -11.64
C ALA A 121 1.97 21.18 -10.32
N ALA A 122 1.83 19.90 -9.93
CA ALA A 122 1.15 19.48 -8.70
C ALA A 122 1.89 19.97 -7.45
N ILE A 123 3.21 19.77 -7.35
CA ILE A 123 4.05 20.30 -6.26
C ILE A 123 3.91 21.83 -6.17
N SER A 124 3.94 22.52 -7.31
CA SER A 124 3.74 23.97 -7.34
C SER A 124 2.34 24.38 -6.86
N GLY A 125 1.32 23.56 -7.10
CA GLY A 125 -0.03 23.72 -6.58
C GLY A 125 -0.09 23.60 -5.06
N VAL A 126 0.46 22.51 -4.50
CA VAL A 126 0.53 22.31 -3.04
C VAL A 126 1.27 23.44 -2.37
N ARG A 127 2.39 23.90 -2.92
CA ARG A 127 3.16 25.02 -2.34
C ARG A 127 2.36 26.32 -2.23
N ARG A 128 1.46 26.59 -3.19
CA ARG A 128 0.54 27.74 -3.11
C ARG A 128 -0.46 27.54 -1.98
N LEU A 129 -1.08 26.35 -1.91
CA LEU A 129 -2.03 26.02 -0.85
C LEU A 129 -1.37 26.08 0.53
N ALA A 130 -0.15 25.56 0.67
CA ALA A 130 0.63 25.58 1.90
C ALA A 130 1.03 26.99 2.36
N ALA A 131 1.06 27.98 1.46
CA ALA A 131 1.27 29.37 1.85
C ALA A 131 0.08 29.97 2.61
N GLU A 132 -1.13 29.46 2.33
CA GLU A 132 -2.37 29.86 3.00
C GLU A 132 -2.67 28.94 4.19
N HIS A 133 -2.33 27.67 4.06
CA HIS A 133 -2.56 26.59 5.03
C HIS A 133 -1.25 25.85 5.36
N PRO A 134 -0.42 26.33 6.32
CA PRO A 134 0.94 25.83 6.56
C PRO A 134 1.08 24.34 6.92
N ARG A 135 -0.04 23.66 7.22
CA ARG A 135 -0.11 22.24 7.60
C ARG A 135 -0.13 21.28 6.40
N VAL A 136 -0.26 21.81 5.17
CA VAL A 136 -0.32 21.02 3.94
C VAL A 136 1.09 20.63 3.46
N LYS A 137 1.27 19.35 3.11
CA LYS A 137 2.50 18.74 2.58
C LYS A 137 2.24 18.07 1.22
N ALA A 138 3.30 17.81 0.46
CA ALA A 138 3.21 17.12 -0.82
C ALA A 138 3.71 15.67 -0.72
N MET A 139 3.00 14.75 -1.36
CA MET A 139 3.34 13.33 -1.40
C MET A 139 3.20 12.80 -2.83
N LEU A 140 4.16 12.00 -3.27
CA LEU A 140 4.13 11.33 -4.58
C LEU A 140 3.95 9.82 -4.35
N SER A 141 2.96 9.19 -4.98
CA SER A 141 2.66 7.77 -4.75
C SER A 141 3.17 6.90 -5.89
N ASP A 142 4.27 6.16 -5.66
CA ASP A 142 4.75 5.14 -6.59
C ASP A 142 4.12 3.78 -6.29
N ASP A 143 2.79 3.76 -6.19
CA ASP A 143 2.06 2.51 -5.99
C ASP A 143 2.29 1.63 -7.23
N SER A 144 2.64 0.35 -7.04
CA SER A 144 2.99 -0.57 -8.14
C SER A 144 4.33 -0.37 -8.88
N ASN A 145 5.22 0.55 -8.48
CA ASN A 145 6.55 0.77 -9.10
C ASN A 145 6.53 1.38 -10.52
N GLU A 146 5.54 2.21 -10.85
CA GLU A 146 5.38 2.78 -12.20
C GLU A 146 6.07 4.15 -12.38
N ILE A 147 6.24 4.93 -11.30
CA ILE A 147 6.85 6.25 -11.34
C ILE A 147 8.37 6.16 -11.35
N PHE A 148 8.96 5.52 -10.34
CA PHE A 148 10.41 5.51 -10.20
C PHE A 148 11.00 4.38 -11.04
N GLY A 149 12.05 4.69 -11.81
CA GLY A 149 12.64 3.80 -12.80
C GLY A 149 13.48 2.67 -12.20
N ILE A 150 12.84 1.82 -11.40
CA ILE A 150 13.45 0.62 -10.85
C ILE A 150 13.79 -0.31 -12.05
N PRO A 151 14.94 -1.02 -12.05
CA PRO A 151 15.39 -1.80 -13.21
C PRO A 151 14.53 -3.03 -13.59
N LYS A 152 13.26 -3.08 -13.19
CA LYS A 152 12.25 -4.08 -13.56
C LYS A 152 11.68 -3.81 -14.96
N ASP A 153 11.44 -2.55 -15.36
CA ASP A 153 10.78 -2.26 -16.65
C ASP A 153 11.38 -1.09 -17.49
N PRO A 154 12.37 -1.38 -18.36
CA PRO A 154 12.87 -0.41 -19.34
C PRO A 154 11.91 0.07 -20.44
N MET A 155 10.65 -0.39 -20.52
CA MET A 155 9.71 0.11 -21.53
C MET A 155 8.99 1.37 -21.09
N ILE A 156 8.96 1.66 -19.78
CA ILE A 156 8.40 2.88 -19.26
C ILE A 156 9.46 3.96 -19.40
N THR A 157 9.28 4.84 -20.38
CA THR A 157 10.27 5.88 -20.75
C THR A 157 10.17 7.14 -19.90
N ASP A 158 9.13 7.25 -19.07
CA ASP A 158 8.75 8.49 -18.38
C ASP A 158 9.05 8.43 -16.87
N HIS A 159 9.94 7.53 -16.47
CA HIS A 159 10.30 7.35 -15.07
C HIS A 159 11.07 8.51 -14.46
N LEU A 160 10.85 8.72 -13.16
CA LEU A 160 11.68 9.60 -12.34
C LEU A 160 12.93 8.85 -11.88
N GLY A 161 14.11 9.37 -12.23
CA GLY A 161 15.38 8.95 -11.68
C GLY A 161 15.85 9.87 -10.54
N PRO A 162 17.06 9.65 -10.00
CA PRO A 162 17.64 10.51 -8.97
C PRO A 162 17.77 11.98 -9.39
N ALA A 163 18.00 12.25 -10.68
CA ALA A 163 18.11 13.61 -11.20
C ALA A 163 16.75 14.33 -11.17
N GLU A 164 15.69 13.65 -11.58
CA GLU A 164 14.32 14.17 -11.56
C GLU A 164 13.84 14.34 -10.11
N ALA A 165 14.10 13.36 -9.22
CA ALA A 165 13.79 13.46 -7.80
C ALA A 165 14.49 14.66 -7.14
N ALA A 166 15.77 14.91 -7.46
CA ALA A 166 16.49 16.09 -6.97
C ALA A 166 15.82 17.40 -7.41
N VAL A 167 15.33 17.49 -8.64
CA VAL A 167 14.63 18.69 -9.13
C VAL A 167 13.27 18.86 -8.46
N LEU A 168 12.50 17.78 -8.28
CA LEU A 168 11.22 17.84 -7.56
C LEU A 168 11.42 18.26 -6.09
N HIS A 169 12.46 17.76 -5.44
CA HIS A 169 12.85 18.15 -4.08
C HIS A 169 13.23 19.64 -4.01
N GLU A 170 14.08 20.12 -4.91
CA GLU A 170 14.42 21.54 -4.99
C GLU A 170 13.20 22.42 -5.24
N LEU A 171 12.26 21.96 -6.08
CA LEU A 171 11.02 22.66 -6.34
C LEU A 171 10.12 22.71 -5.10
N ALA A 172 10.01 21.61 -4.36
CA ALA A 172 9.25 21.49 -3.12
C ALA A 172 9.81 22.41 -2.01
N ALA A 173 11.14 22.46 -1.86
CA ALA A 173 11.84 23.26 -0.85
C ALA A 173 11.92 24.77 -1.17
N SER A 174 11.50 25.20 -2.36
CA SER A 174 11.63 26.59 -2.80
C SER A 174 10.78 27.57 -1.98
N THR A 175 11.30 28.78 -1.76
CA THR A 175 10.71 29.84 -0.90
C THR A 175 10.26 31.09 -1.68
N THR A 176 9.98 30.97 -2.98
CA THR A 176 9.47 32.08 -3.82
C THR A 176 8.22 32.74 -3.22
N GLU A 177 8.02 34.06 -3.43
CA GLU A 177 6.94 34.86 -2.82
C GLU A 177 5.50 34.32 -2.99
N SER A 178 5.27 33.42 -3.96
CA SER A 178 3.96 32.83 -4.25
C SER A 178 3.72 31.45 -3.63
N GLY A 179 4.63 30.88 -2.84
CA GLY A 179 4.44 29.54 -2.27
C GLY A 179 5.36 29.23 -1.08
N ALA A 180 4.85 28.50 -0.10
CA ALA A 180 5.64 28.00 1.02
C ALA A 180 6.40 26.72 0.63
N PRO A 181 7.53 26.41 1.28
CA PRO A 181 8.16 25.10 1.17
C PRO A 181 7.21 24.00 1.65
N VAL A 182 7.25 22.86 0.97
CA VAL A 182 6.54 21.64 1.36
C VAL A 182 7.55 20.49 1.41
N ALA A 183 7.31 19.50 2.26
CA ALA A 183 8.11 18.28 2.26
C ALA A 183 7.82 17.47 0.99
N PHE A 184 8.85 16.83 0.41
CA PHE A 184 8.72 15.85 -0.66
C PHE A 184 8.92 14.45 -0.10
N MET A 185 7.83 13.72 0.10
CA MET A 185 7.84 12.35 0.65
C MET A 185 7.21 11.39 -0.35
N PRO A 186 7.94 10.44 -0.95
CA PRO A 186 7.33 9.42 -1.77
C PRO A 186 6.73 8.30 -0.91
N TYR A 187 5.65 7.69 -1.40
CA TYR A 187 5.23 6.36 -0.98
C TYR A 187 5.90 5.32 -1.88
N ILE A 188 6.72 4.46 -1.27
CA ILE A 188 7.52 3.45 -1.93
C ILE A 188 7.08 2.06 -1.43
N PRO A 189 6.56 1.17 -2.29
CA PRO A 189 6.24 -0.19 -1.88
C PRO A 189 7.51 -0.95 -1.48
N SER A 190 7.39 -2.05 -0.74
CA SER A 190 8.53 -2.86 -0.28
C SER A 190 9.54 -3.21 -1.36
N GLU A 191 9.03 -3.48 -2.54
CA GLU A 191 9.73 -3.85 -3.76
C GLU A 191 10.61 -2.72 -4.31
N GLY A 192 10.31 -1.47 -3.93
CA GLY A 192 11.06 -0.27 -4.27
C GLY A 192 12.05 0.17 -3.19
N VAL A 193 11.91 -0.31 -1.96
CA VAL A 193 12.78 0.12 -0.83
C VAL A 193 14.25 -0.18 -1.11
N ALA A 194 14.59 -1.43 -1.44
CA ALA A 194 15.97 -1.82 -1.70
C ALA A 194 16.63 -1.03 -2.85
N PRO A 195 16.01 -0.88 -4.03
CA PRO A 195 16.58 -0.08 -5.11
C PRO A 195 16.59 1.43 -4.84
N LEU A 196 15.55 2.00 -4.23
CA LEU A 196 15.35 3.46 -4.19
C LEU A 196 15.81 4.11 -2.88
N LEU A 197 15.68 3.42 -1.74
CA LEU A 197 15.85 4.02 -0.42
C LEU A 197 17.03 3.44 0.37
N ALA A 198 17.28 2.14 0.26
CA ALA A 198 18.32 1.48 1.04
C ALA A 198 19.74 1.91 0.64
N ASP A 199 20.61 2.01 1.64
CA ASP A 199 22.03 2.23 1.44
C ASP A 199 22.75 0.93 1.09
N ASN A 200 23.74 1.02 0.18
CA ASN A 200 24.64 -0.08 -0.19
C ASN A 200 23.96 -1.38 -0.68
N THR A 201 22.84 -1.27 -1.39
CA THR A 201 22.19 -2.42 -2.03
C THR A 201 23.01 -2.96 -3.20
N VAL A 202 23.19 -4.29 -3.23
CA VAL A 202 23.71 -5.04 -4.39
C VAL A 202 22.55 -5.43 -5.28
N VAL A 203 22.68 -5.15 -6.57
CA VAL A 203 21.73 -5.53 -7.62
C VAL A 203 22.40 -6.55 -8.54
N ILE A 204 21.84 -7.74 -8.61
CA ILE A 204 22.38 -8.83 -9.42
C ILE A 204 21.27 -9.58 -10.16
N GLY A 205 21.50 -9.93 -11.42
CA GLY A 205 20.55 -10.71 -12.21
C GLY A 205 20.35 -10.21 -13.62
N ALA A 206 19.19 -10.53 -14.21
CA ALA A 206 18.82 -10.05 -15.54
C ALA A 206 17.31 -9.76 -15.62
N ARG A 207 16.98 -8.72 -16.37
CA ARG A 207 15.59 -8.38 -16.71
C ARG A 207 15.01 -9.40 -17.69
N GLY A 208 13.70 -9.61 -17.63
CA GLY A 208 12.91 -10.31 -18.63
C GLY A 208 12.45 -9.41 -19.78
N CYS A 209 11.76 -9.99 -20.75
CA CYS A 209 10.96 -9.31 -21.76
C CYS A 209 9.71 -10.12 -22.09
N ASN A 210 8.55 -9.47 -22.07
CA ASN A 210 7.26 -10.07 -22.41
C ASN A 210 7.11 -10.15 -23.94
N ASP A 211 6.21 -9.34 -24.52
CA ASP A 211 5.88 -9.42 -25.95
C ASP A 211 6.80 -8.58 -26.85
N ASP A 212 7.29 -7.44 -26.34
CA ASP A 212 8.17 -6.52 -27.04
C ASP A 212 9.54 -6.44 -26.35
N CYS A 213 10.58 -7.02 -26.95
CA CYS A 213 11.93 -7.03 -26.40
C CYS A 213 12.77 -5.90 -27.05
N PHE A 214 12.88 -4.76 -26.37
CA PHE A 214 13.71 -3.61 -26.74
C PHE A 214 14.79 -3.36 -25.68
N LEU A 215 16.00 -3.07 -26.15
CA LEU A 215 17.11 -2.67 -25.30
C LEU A 215 16.82 -1.30 -24.66
N PRO A 216 17.53 -0.91 -23.58
CA PRO A 216 17.31 0.38 -22.91
C PRO A 216 17.47 1.61 -23.81
N ASP A 217 18.12 1.49 -24.96
CA ASP A 217 18.26 2.57 -25.96
C ASP A 217 17.11 2.62 -26.98
N GLY A 218 16.06 1.80 -26.78
CA GLY A 218 14.91 1.67 -27.68
C GLY A 218 15.19 0.86 -28.94
N SER A 219 16.40 0.28 -29.10
CA SER A 219 16.70 -0.58 -30.23
C SER A 219 16.09 -1.97 -30.06
N ALA A 220 15.71 -2.60 -31.17
CA ALA A 220 15.16 -3.95 -31.14
C ALA A 220 16.21 -4.95 -30.62
N ALA A 221 15.90 -5.59 -29.51
CA ALA A 221 16.77 -6.58 -28.92
C ALA A 221 16.68 -7.90 -29.66
N ARG A 222 17.72 -8.72 -29.54
CA ARG A 222 17.72 -10.11 -30.00
C ARG A 222 17.16 -10.98 -28.90
N ASP A 223 16.54 -12.08 -29.32
CA ASP A 223 15.91 -13.06 -28.42
C ASP A 223 16.83 -13.48 -27.26
N GLY A 224 18.11 -13.76 -27.54
CA GLY A 224 19.13 -14.19 -26.55
C GLY A 224 19.62 -13.11 -25.57
N ASP A 225 19.28 -11.83 -25.79
CA ASP A 225 19.76 -10.74 -24.94
C ASP A 225 19.16 -10.81 -23.52
N TYR A 226 17.99 -11.44 -23.32
CA TYR A 226 17.31 -11.58 -22.02
C TYR A 226 17.40 -12.99 -21.41
N TYR A 227 18.12 -13.90 -22.06
CA TYR A 227 18.43 -15.21 -21.49
C TYR A 227 19.65 -15.09 -20.59
N ILE A 228 19.63 -15.81 -19.47
CA ILE A 228 20.83 -16.12 -18.68
C ILE A 228 21.28 -17.52 -19.10
N TYR A 229 22.44 -17.61 -19.76
CA TYR A 229 23.06 -18.88 -20.12
C TYR A 229 23.99 -19.37 -19.01
N PRO A 230 24.20 -20.70 -18.85
CA PRO A 230 25.17 -21.25 -17.91
C PRO A 230 26.60 -20.73 -18.07
N GLU A 231 26.96 -20.30 -19.28
CA GLU A 231 28.27 -19.74 -19.59
C GLU A 231 28.37 -18.23 -19.34
N ASP A 232 27.25 -17.54 -19.05
CA ASP A 232 27.27 -16.12 -18.71
C ASP A 232 27.85 -15.94 -17.30
N ILE A 233 28.65 -14.87 -17.12
CA ILE A 233 29.19 -14.46 -15.82
C ILE A 233 28.43 -13.22 -15.37
N ILE A 234 27.67 -13.36 -14.29
CA ILE A 234 26.98 -12.26 -13.60
C ILE A 234 27.44 -12.32 -12.14
N GLU A 235 28.41 -11.47 -11.80
CA GLU A 235 29.09 -11.51 -10.50
C GLU A 235 29.24 -10.10 -9.92
N VAL A 236 29.02 -9.97 -8.63
CA VAL A 236 29.31 -8.77 -7.84
C VAL A 236 30.32 -9.11 -6.75
N THR A 237 31.34 -8.29 -6.62
CA THR A 237 32.28 -8.33 -5.51
C THR A 237 31.97 -7.20 -4.54
N VAL A 238 31.69 -7.56 -3.29
CA VAL A 238 31.45 -6.64 -2.17
C VAL A 238 32.68 -6.64 -1.28
N GLN A 239 33.23 -5.46 -1.05
CA GLN A 239 34.30 -5.25 -0.08
C GLN A 239 33.75 -4.52 1.14
N PHE A 240 34.18 -4.95 2.32
CA PHE A 240 33.70 -4.39 3.58
C PHE A 240 34.75 -4.51 4.69
N VAL A 241 34.69 -3.64 5.69
CA VAL A 241 35.60 -3.64 6.84
C VAL A 241 34.80 -3.88 8.11
N PRO A 242 34.88 -5.06 8.74
CA PRO A 242 34.18 -5.32 9.96
C PRO A 242 34.95 -4.75 11.17
N THR A 243 34.22 -4.43 12.24
CA THR A 243 34.79 -4.00 13.53
C THR A 243 34.37 -4.94 14.64
N ASP A 244 35.19 -5.02 15.69
CA ASP A 244 34.93 -5.82 16.90
C ASP A 244 34.82 -7.33 16.64
N VAL A 245 35.55 -7.80 15.62
CA VAL A 245 35.63 -9.23 15.28
C VAL A 245 36.81 -9.87 16.00
N THR A 246 36.64 -11.09 16.47
CA THR A 246 37.73 -11.89 17.07
C THR A 246 38.16 -12.99 16.12
N ALA A 247 39.48 -13.13 15.96
CA ALA A 247 40.05 -14.21 15.16
C ALA A 247 39.61 -15.58 15.70
N ASP A 248 39.45 -16.54 14.78
CA ASP A 248 39.10 -17.94 15.05
C ASP A 248 37.67 -18.20 15.55
N GLN A 249 36.76 -17.23 15.46
CA GLN A 249 35.31 -17.42 15.62
C GLN A 249 34.58 -17.50 14.28
N THR A 250 33.44 -18.20 14.28
CA THR A 250 32.49 -18.20 13.16
C THR A 250 31.44 -17.13 13.40
N TYR A 251 31.29 -16.22 12.45
CA TYR A 251 30.27 -15.17 12.45
C TYR A 251 29.20 -15.52 11.43
N ASN A 252 28.03 -14.88 11.50
CA ASN A 252 27.06 -14.93 10.41
C ASN A 252 27.06 -13.58 9.68
N LEU A 253 27.14 -13.61 8.35
CA LEU A 253 26.70 -12.47 7.54
C LEU A 253 25.23 -12.63 7.21
N ASN A 254 24.45 -11.61 7.55
CA ASN A 254 23.01 -11.60 7.39
C ASN A 254 22.62 -10.51 6.39
N PHE A 255 21.75 -10.85 5.44
CA PHE A 255 21.24 -9.91 4.44
C PHE A 255 19.74 -10.07 4.28
N LEU A 256 19.05 -8.96 3.98
CA LEU A 256 17.74 -9.02 3.35
C LEU A 256 17.93 -9.24 1.84
N ILE A 257 17.15 -10.16 1.27
CA ILE A 257 17.04 -10.35 -0.18
C ILE A 257 15.61 -10.08 -0.59
N SER A 258 15.44 -9.18 -1.54
CA SER A 258 14.18 -8.95 -2.26
C SER A 258 14.38 -9.40 -3.70
N ASP A 259 13.61 -10.38 -4.16
CA ASP A 259 13.69 -10.86 -5.54
C ASP A 259 12.36 -10.73 -6.29
N PHE A 260 12.47 -10.78 -7.62
CA PHE A 260 11.35 -10.73 -8.55
C PHE A 260 11.42 -11.95 -9.45
N ILE A 261 10.62 -12.98 -9.17
CA ILE A 261 10.33 -14.08 -10.09
C ILE A 261 8.82 -14.29 -10.18
N GLY A 262 8.24 -13.91 -11.33
CA GLY A 262 6.83 -14.17 -11.59
C GLY A 262 6.60 -15.61 -12.06
N ILE A 263 5.76 -16.36 -11.35
CA ILE A 263 5.04 -17.58 -11.78
C ILE A 263 5.75 -18.93 -11.55
N SER A 264 4.96 -19.83 -10.97
CA SER A 264 5.24 -21.25 -10.73
C SER A 264 5.06 -22.15 -11.97
N GLY A 265 5.72 -23.31 -11.95
CA GLY A 265 5.50 -24.38 -12.93
C GLY A 265 6.49 -24.48 -14.10
N LEU A 266 7.58 -23.70 -14.08
CA LEU A 266 8.70 -23.85 -15.01
C LEU A 266 9.92 -24.48 -14.31
N THR A 267 10.50 -25.52 -14.91
CA THR A 267 11.72 -26.19 -14.41
C THR A 267 12.97 -25.46 -14.88
N TYR A 268 13.31 -24.33 -14.27
CA TYR A 268 14.64 -23.73 -14.37
C TYR A 268 15.21 -23.48 -12.97
N VAL A 269 16.52 -23.38 -12.85
CA VAL A 269 17.24 -23.07 -11.59
C VAL A 269 17.94 -21.73 -11.78
N VAL A 270 17.76 -20.82 -10.84
CA VAL A 270 18.48 -19.55 -10.75
C VAL A 270 18.76 -19.30 -9.28
N ASP A 271 20.02 -19.47 -8.90
CA ASP A 271 20.47 -19.31 -7.52
C ASP A 271 21.41 -18.11 -7.40
N VAL A 272 21.29 -17.37 -6.31
CA VAL A 272 22.30 -16.44 -5.83
C VAL A 272 23.29 -17.22 -4.97
N VAL A 273 24.54 -17.26 -5.39
CA VAL A 273 25.64 -17.96 -4.70
C VAL A 273 26.53 -16.96 -4.00
N PHE A 274 26.84 -17.22 -2.73
CA PHE A 274 27.69 -16.40 -1.89
C PHE A 274 29.02 -17.13 -1.65
N ALA A 275 30.13 -16.49 -1.98
CA ALA A 275 31.47 -17.02 -1.76
C ALA A 275 32.34 -16.03 -0.99
N PHE A 276 32.94 -16.49 0.10
CA PHE A 276 33.89 -15.71 0.89
C PHE A 276 35.30 -16.26 0.67
N ASP A 277 36.24 -15.39 0.30
CA ASP A 277 37.62 -15.78 -0.07
C ASP A 277 37.69 -16.94 -1.09
N GLY A 278 36.73 -16.98 -2.03
CA GLY A 278 36.64 -17.98 -3.09
C GLY A 278 36.05 -19.33 -2.66
N VAL A 279 35.50 -19.45 -1.45
CA VAL A 279 34.79 -20.63 -0.96
C VAL A 279 33.30 -20.32 -0.83
N GLU A 280 32.44 -21.13 -1.44
CA GLU A 280 30.98 -21.01 -1.28
C GLU A 280 30.59 -21.17 0.20
N VAL A 281 29.93 -20.15 0.75
CA VAL A 281 29.44 -20.11 2.14
C VAL A 281 27.92 -20.25 2.22
N GLY A 282 27.21 -20.00 1.13
CA GLY A 282 25.77 -20.21 1.06
C GLY A 282 25.18 -19.97 -0.31
N ARG A 283 23.90 -20.31 -0.44
CA ARG A 283 23.14 -20.26 -1.68
C ARG A 283 21.69 -19.93 -1.37
N TYR A 284 21.11 -19.05 -2.16
CA TYR A 284 19.70 -18.67 -2.11
C TYR A 284 19.05 -18.96 -3.46
N SER A 285 17.98 -19.77 -3.47
CA SER A 285 17.22 -20.05 -4.69
C SER A 285 16.23 -18.93 -4.92
N MET A 286 16.31 -18.27 -6.08
CA MET A 286 15.31 -17.27 -6.48
C MET A 286 14.03 -17.93 -7.03
N VAL A 287 14.07 -19.24 -7.31
CA VAL A 287 12.91 -19.99 -7.78
C VAL A 287 12.13 -20.48 -6.58
N ASP A 288 10.94 -19.91 -6.37
CA ASP A 288 10.06 -20.33 -5.30
C ASP A 288 9.43 -21.71 -5.61
N ALA A 289 9.52 -22.62 -4.65
CA ALA A 289 8.86 -23.93 -4.70
C ALA A 289 7.40 -23.88 -4.23
N THR A 290 6.92 -22.73 -3.75
CA THR A 290 5.67 -22.58 -2.97
C THR A 290 4.61 -21.64 -3.57
N ASP A 291 4.80 -21.13 -4.78
CA ASP A 291 3.85 -20.24 -5.49
C ASP A 291 3.57 -18.89 -4.78
N SER A 292 4.54 -18.35 -4.03
CA SER A 292 4.40 -17.05 -3.37
C SER A 292 5.00 -15.89 -4.20
N ASP A 293 4.32 -14.75 -4.16
CA ASP A 293 4.70 -13.46 -4.77
C ASP A 293 6.04 -12.92 -4.21
N PRO A 294 6.68 -11.90 -4.83
CA PRO A 294 8.06 -11.48 -4.52
C PRO A 294 8.35 -11.47 -3.03
N SER A 295 9.31 -12.30 -2.65
CA SER A 295 9.54 -12.61 -1.24
C SER A 295 10.69 -11.77 -0.69
N LEU A 296 10.47 -11.13 0.46
CA LEU A 296 11.53 -10.57 1.27
C LEU A 296 12.01 -11.67 2.22
N GLN A 297 13.28 -12.06 2.09
CA GLN A 297 13.87 -13.16 2.86
C GLN A 297 15.09 -12.70 3.63
N LEU A 298 15.31 -13.30 4.80
CA LEU A 298 16.57 -13.20 5.53
C LEU A 298 17.49 -14.34 5.09
N VAL A 299 18.69 -14.00 4.64
CA VAL A 299 19.75 -14.96 4.33
C VAL A 299 20.87 -14.84 5.34
N GLU A 300 21.19 -15.95 6.00
CA GLU A 300 22.26 -16.06 6.98
C GLU A 300 23.38 -16.94 6.44
N LEU A 301 24.60 -16.41 6.42
CA LEU A 301 25.77 -17.03 5.82
C LEU A 301 26.87 -17.23 6.87
N PRO A 302 27.22 -18.48 7.24
CA PRO A 302 28.27 -18.72 8.21
C PRO A 302 29.64 -18.41 7.59
N ILE A 303 30.38 -17.48 8.20
CA ILE A 303 31.71 -17.07 7.78
C ILE A 303 32.73 -17.36 8.87
N ALA A 304 33.71 -18.19 8.53
CA ALA A 304 34.89 -18.41 9.34
C ALA A 304 36.06 -17.57 8.81
N GLY A 305 36.92 -17.09 9.70
CA GLY A 305 38.15 -16.39 9.32
C GLY A 305 37.97 -14.93 8.94
N LEU A 306 36.85 -14.31 9.33
CA LEU A 306 36.63 -12.87 9.19
C LEU A 306 37.73 -12.07 9.91
N GLN A 307 38.35 -11.10 9.22
CA GLN A 307 39.48 -10.34 9.76
C GLN A 307 39.03 -8.96 10.24
N ASP A 308 39.27 -8.66 11.52
CA ASP A 308 38.94 -7.38 12.16
C ASP A 308 39.75 -6.21 11.58
N GLY A 309 39.08 -5.10 11.30
CA GLY A 309 39.72 -3.85 10.85
C GLY A 309 40.46 -3.93 9.50
N VAL A 310 40.25 -5.01 8.74
CA VAL A 310 40.83 -5.23 7.41
C VAL A 310 39.70 -5.37 6.39
N GLU A 311 39.96 -5.01 5.13
CA GLU A 311 39.01 -5.20 4.05
C GLU A 311 38.85 -6.70 3.72
N ASN A 312 37.64 -7.20 3.90
CA ASN A 312 37.22 -8.56 3.57
C ASN A 312 36.44 -8.54 2.24
N THR A 313 36.38 -9.68 1.55
CA THR A 313 35.75 -9.78 0.23
C THR A 313 34.68 -10.87 0.19
N LEU A 314 33.47 -10.47 -0.16
CA LEU A 314 32.35 -11.37 -0.46
C LEU A 314 32.04 -11.30 -1.96
N GLN A 315 32.06 -12.43 -2.64
CA GLN A 315 31.62 -12.57 -4.02
C GLN A 315 30.17 -13.10 -4.04
N ILE A 316 29.33 -12.47 -4.85
CA ILE A 316 27.94 -12.83 -5.06
C ILE A 316 27.76 -13.10 -6.55
N SER A 317 27.18 -14.23 -6.94
CA SER A 317 27.05 -14.62 -8.36
C SER A 317 25.72 -15.29 -8.66
N ILE A 318 25.27 -15.22 -9.92
CA ILE A 318 24.14 -16.03 -10.40
C ILE A 318 24.65 -17.38 -10.92
N ASP A 319 24.04 -18.46 -10.46
CA ASP A 319 24.26 -19.82 -10.96
C ASP A 319 22.95 -20.39 -11.49
N THR A 320 22.96 -20.87 -12.73
CA THR A 320 21.78 -21.48 -13.38
C THR A 320 21.80 -23.02 -13.37
N ALA A 321 22.73 -23.61 -12.63
CA ALA A 321 22.93 -25.06 -12.48
C ALA A 321 23.02 -25.81 -13.82
N GLY A 322 23.61 -25.17 -14.84
CA GLY A 322 23.77 -25.76 -16.18
C GLY A 322 22.53 -25.68 -17.08
N THR A 323 21.51 -24.93 -16.70
CA THR A 323 20.30 -24.68 -17.51
C THR A 323 20.21 -23.23 -17.97
N ASN A 324 19.56 -22.95 -19.10
CA ASN A 324 19.29 -21.57 -19.48
C ASN A 324 18.06 -21.08 -18.71
N ALA A 325 18.15 -19.91 -18.07
CA ALA A 325 16.96 -19.21 -17.62
C ALA A 325 16.22 -18.63 -18.84
N THR A 326 14.89 -18.61 -18.81
CA THR A 326 14.02 -18.17 -19.93
C THR A 326 14.24 -16.68 -20.27
N LYS A 327 13.44 -16.04 -21.13
CA LYS A 327 13.49 -14.57 -21.34
C LYS A 327 12.29 -13.81 -20.77
N TYR A 328 11.18 -14.50 -20.47
CA TYR A 328 9.89 -13.85 -20.20
C TYR A 328 9.70 -13.24 -18.82
N LEU A 329 10.66 -13.39 -17.92
CA LEU A 329 10.49 -13.05 -16.51
C LEU A 329 11.70 -12.30 -16.04
N ASP A 330 11.52 -11.34 -15.16
CA ASP A 330 12.64 -10.76 -14.42
C ASP A 330 13.27 -11.83 -13.54
N ARG A 331 14.59 -11.77 -13.37
CA ARG A 331 15.36 -12.52 -12.36
C ARG A 331 16.38 -11.56 -11.79
N ILE A 332 15.88 -10.61 -11.01
CA ILE A 332 16.71 -9.60 -10.36
C ILE A 332 16.57 -9.81 -8.85
N ALA A 333 17.70 -9.91 -8.17
CA ALA A 333 17.79 -9.93 -6.72
C ALA A 333 18.42 -8.62 -6.23
N TYR A 334 17.80 -8.02 -5.22
CA TYR A 334 18.30 -6.89 -4.46
C TYR A 334 18.73 -7.39 -3.08
N ILE A 335 20.01 -7.27 -2.77
CA ILE A 335 20.60 -7.77 -1.52
C ILE A 335 21.05 -6.56 -0.70
N TRP A 336 20.49 -6.39 0.50
CA TRP A 336 20.58 -5.15 1.27
C TRP A 336 20.52 -5.38 2.79
N ASP A 337 20.76 -4.32 3.56
CA ASP A 337 20.89 -4.33 5.04
C ASP A 337 21.83 -5.42 5.59
N GLY A 338 23.03 -5.49 5.02
CA GLY A 338 24.08 -6.40 5.46
C GLY A 338 24.44 -6.17 6.94
N ARG A 339 24.43 -7.23 7.74
CA ARG A 339 24.89 -7.23 9.13
C ARG A 339 25.80 -8.40 9.42
N ILE A 340 26.64 -8.24 10.45
CA ILE A 340 27.46 -9.28 11.03
C ILE A 340 26.86 -9.62 12.40
N THR A 341 26.51 -10.88 12.58
CA THR A 341 26.04 -11.41 13.87
C THR A 341 27.15 -12.22 14.51
N ALA A 342 27.55 -11.79 15.71
CA ALA A 342 28.58 -12.43 16.51
C ALA A 342 28.03 -13.69 17.23
N PRO A 343 28.91 -14.59 17.71
CA PRO A 343 28.48 -15.81 18.42
C PRO A 343 27.66 -15.57 19.70
N ASP A 344 27.73 -14.38 20.29
CA ASP A 344 26.92 -13.98 21.44
C ASP A 344 25.54 -13.40 21.06
N GLY A 345 25.24 -13.35 19.75
CA GLY A 345 24.01 -12.81 19.19
C GLY A 345 24.02 -11.31 18.93
N SER A 346 25.11 -10.60 19.25
CA SER A 346 25.19 -9.17 18.93
C SER A 346 25.31 -8.93 17.43
N GLU A 347 24.60 -7.92 16.93
CA GLU A 347 24.62 -7.55 15.51
C GLU A 347 25.33 -6.21 15.31
N SER A 348 26.05 -6.11 14.20
CA SER A 348 26.66 -4.85 13.73
C SER A 348 26.43 -4.68 12.23
N LEU A 349 26.32 -3.43 11.78
CA LEU A 349 26.16 -3.14 10.35
C LEU A 349 27.42 -3.46 9.57
N LEU A 350 27.22 -4.01 8.38
CA LEU A 350 28.28 -4.28 7.43
C LEU A 350 28.69 -2.97 6.75
N ASP A 351 29.86 -2.44 7.10
CA ASP A 351 30.41 -1.24 6.45
C ASP A 351 30.99 -1.60 5.06
N ILE A 352 30.13 -1.52 4.05
CA ILE A 352 30.48 -1.80 2.65
C ILE A 352 31.31 -0.65 2.10
N THR A 353 32.58 -0.93 1.79
CA THR A 353 33.53 0.04 1.23
C THR A 353 33.43 0.13 -0.29
N SER A 354 33.14 -0.98 -0.97
CA SER A 354 33.04 -1.02 -2.43
C SER A 354 32.13 -2.13 -2.94
N ILE A 355 31.52 -1.88 -4.10
CA ILE A 355 30.73 -2.85 -4.86
C ILE A 355 31.23 -2.78 -6.30
N THR A 356 31.77 -3.88 -6.82
CA THR A 356 32.30 -3.97 -8.18
C THR A 356 31.64 -5.10 -8.94
N GLY A 357 31.06 -4.79 -10.10
CA GLY A 357 30.39 -5.75 -10.96
C GLY A 357 31.28 -6.33 -12.06
N ARG A 358 30.99 -7.57 -12.45
CA ARG A 358 31.50 -8.21 -13.64
C ARG A 358 30.35 -8.85 -14.41
N LEU A 359 30.21 -8.44 -15.67
CA LEU A 359 29.25 -8.99 -16.63
C LEU A 359 30.03 -9.48 -17.86
N GLU A 360 29.91 -10.75 -18.20
CA GLU A 360 30.53 -11.34 -19.40
C GLU A 360 29.55 -12.32 -20.04
N ARG A 361 29.29 -12.18 -21.34
CA ARG A 361 28.47 -13.18 -22.06
C ARG A 361 29.31 -14.41 -22.38
N GLY A 362 28.73 -15.57 -22.14
CA GLY A 362 29.33 -16.85 -22.50
C GLY A 362 29.38 -17.06 -24.02
N THR A 363 30.37 -17.82 -24.50
CA THR A 363 30.45 -18.18 -25.92
C THR A 363 29.56 -19.40 -26.23
N TYR A 364 28.39 -19.17 -26.83
CA TYR A 364 27.49 -20.26 -27.22
C TYR A 364 27.86 -20.88 -28.58
N ALA A 365 27.51 -22.14 -28.83
CA ALA A 365 27.94 -22.99 -29.95
C ALA A 365 27.58 -22.52 -31.39
N ALA A 366 27.03 -21.32 -31.53
CA ALA A 366 26.99 -20.56 -32.77
C ALA A 366 27.33 -19.11 -32.42
N GLU A 367 28.48 -18.60 -32.90
CA GLU A 367 29.01 -17.24 -32.71
C GLU A 367 27.92 -16.15 -32.78
N ARG A 368 27.20 -15.92 -31.68
CA ARG A 368 26.18 -14.88 -31.55
C ARG A 368 26.62 -13.99 -30.42
N ASP A 369 26.95 -12.76 -30.78
CA ASP A 369 27.25 -11.68 -29.84
C ASP A 369 25.92 -11.15 -29.30
N PHE A 370 25.65 -11.42 -28.03
CA PHE A 370 24.51 -10.88 -27.27
C PHE A 370 25.02 -9.76 -26.37
N THR A 371 24.17 -8.79 -26.06
CA THR A 371 24.54 -7.68 -25.20
C THR A 371 24.37 -8.04 -23.71
N THR A 372 25.05 -7.32 -22.83
CA THR A 372 24.84 -7.34 -21.37
C THR A 372 23.93 -6.22 -20.89
N ALA A 373 23.33 -5.43 -21.80
CA ALA A 373 22.54 -4.24 -21.46
C ALA A 373 21.28 -4.52 -20.60
N THR A 374 20.86 -5.78 -20.51
CA THR A 374 19.70 -6.28 -19.74
C THR A 374 20.11 -6.97 -18.44
N MET A 375 21.42 -7.11 -18.20
CA MET A 375 21.99 -7.78 -17.04
C MET A 375 22.48 -6.74 -16.02
N HIS A 376 22.36 -7.08 -14.75
CA HIS A 376 22.75 -6.25 -13.63
C HIS A 376 23.77 -6.99 -12.78
N ALA A 377 24.88 -6.32 -12.50
CA ALA A 377 25.84 -6.67 -11.47
C ALA A 377 26.42 -5.35 -10.97
N THR A 378 25.75 -4.68 -10.05
CA THR A 378 26.07 -3.30 -9.66
C THR A 378 25.54 -2.98 -8.27
N SER A 379 25.80 -1.77 -7.79
CA SER A 379 25.07 -1.17 -6.66
C SER A 379 23.80 -0.44 -7.13
N ASN A 380 22.91 -0.11 -6.21
CA ASN A 380 21.70 0.67 -6.49
C ASN A 380 21.92 2.19 -6.74
N ARG A 381 23.16 2.68 -6.70
CA ARG A 381 23.48 4.13 -6.76
C ARG A 381 22.89 4.88 -7.96
N ALA A 382 22.60 4.18 -9.06
CA ALA A 382 22.01 4.80 -10.26
C ALA A 382 20.52 5.13 -10.12
N TRP A 383 19.82 4.50 -9.17
CA TRP A 383 18.37 4.63 -8.97
C TRP A 383 18.00 5.21 -7.61
N ARG A 384 18.92 5.16 -6.65
CA ARG A 384 18.68 5.61 -5.27
C ARG A 384 18.29 7.08 -5.21
N ILE A 385 17.14 7.36 -4.60
CA ILE A 385 16.58 8.72 -4.40
C ILE A 385 16.63 9.18 -2.95
N ARG A 386 17.08 8.35 -2.01
CA ARG A 386 17.14 8.64 -0.55
C ARG A 386 17.67 10.04 -0.21
N ASP A 387 18.68 10.52 -0.93
CA ASP A 387 19.32 11.82 -0.66
C ASP A 387 18.55 13.01 -1.26
N HIS A 388 17.38 12.77 -1.87
CA HIS A 388 16.54 13.72 -2.61
C HIS A 388 15.09 13.68 -2.14
N VAL A 389 14.84 13.23 -0.92
CA VAL A 389 13.51 13.17 -0.29
C VAL A 389 13.60 13.68 1.14
N ASP A 390 12.50 14.23 1.66
CA ASP A 390 12.42 14.75 3.03
C ASP A 390 11.91 13.71 4.04
N GLY A 391 11.57 12.52 3.56
CA GLY A 391 11.01 11.41 4.32
C GLY A 391 10.43 10.36 3.38
N THR A 392 9.81 9.31 3.90
CA THR A 392 9.20 8.25 3.07
C THR A 392 8.00 7.62 3.75
N LEU A 393 7.09 7.09 2.95
CA LEU A 393 6.09 6.11 3.36
C LEU A 393 6.45 4.76 2.74
N THR A 394 6.36 3.66 3.49
CA THR A 394 6.70 2.31 2.99
C THR A 394 5.65 1.28 3.39
N LYS A 395 5.43 0.25 2.55
CA LYS A 395 4.55 -0.89 2.82
C LYS A 395 5.38 -2.17 2.87
N PHE A 396 5.18 -3.03 3.87
CA PHE A 396 5.77 -4.38 3.91
C PHE A 396 5.09 -5.33 2.91
N PRO A 397 5.80 -6.33 2.32
CA PRO A 397 5.18 -7.27 1.39
C PRO A 397 4.07 -8.12 2.03
N LEU A 398 3.03 -8.45 1.25
CA LEU A 398 1.87 -9.33 1.54
C LEU A 398 1.87 -10.06 2.90
N LEU A 399 1.19 -9.46 3.88
CA LEU A 399 1.22 -9.88 5.28
C LEU A 399 0.61 -11.26 5.60
N SER A 400 -0.24 -11.83 4.74
CA SER A 400 -1.02 -13.03 5.12
C SER A 400 -0.40 -14.38 4.75
N LYS A 401 0.56 -14.43 3.81
CA LYS A 401 1.09 -15.70 3.28
C LYS A 401 2.49 -16.06 3.76
N ASN A 402 3.31 -15.06 4.11
CA ASN A 402 4.75 -15.22 4.35
C ASN A 402 5.25 -14.47 5.61
N TYR A 403 4.38 -14.21 6.59
CA TYR A 403 4.77 -13.37 7.72
C TYR A 403 5.81 -14.02 8.63
N ASP A 404 6.90 -13.28 8.83
CA ASP A 404 7.87 -13.44 9.89
C ASP A 404 8.06 -12.09 10.59
N GLU A 405 7.73 -12.05 11.89
CA GLU A 405 7.83 -10.85 12.73
C GLU A 405 9.24 -10.27 12.75
N GLY A 406 10.25 -11.13 12.82
CA GLY A 406 11.65 -10.71 12.81
C GLY A 406 12.04 -10.08 11.48
N ILE A 407 11.54 -10.59 10.36
CA ILE A 407 11.78 -10.00 9.03
C ILE A 407 11.06 -8.65 8.88
N HIS A 408 9.84 -8.51 9.42
CA HIS A 408 9.12 -7.22 9.40
C HIS A 408 9.81 -6.14 10.22
N GLU A 409 10.14 -6.44 11.48
CA GLU A 409 10.90 -5.52 12.34
C GLU A 409 12.21 -5.13 11.67
N ARG A 410 12.90 -6.12 11.11
CA ARG A 410 14.17 -5.93 10.40
C ARG A 410 14.03 -5.03 9.18
N PHE A 411 12.98 -5.19 8.40
CA PHE A 411 12.68 -4.34 7.24
C PHE A 411 12.45 -2.89 7.64
N LEU A 412 11.63 -2.66 8.67
CA LEU A 412 11.33 -1.31 9.14
C LEU A 412 12.57 -0.65 9.71
N GLU A 413 13.33 -1.36 10.55
CA GLU A 413 14.59 -0.85 11.11
C GLU A 413 15.56 -0.48 9.96
N ALA A 414 15.75 -1.38 9.00
CA ALA A 414 16.65 -1.17 7.87
C ALA A 414 16.23 0.03 7.01
N THR A 415 14.92 0.17 6.76
CA THR A 415 14.37 1.26 5.94
C THR A 415 14.47 2.60 6.66
N CYS A 416 14.05 2.66 7.92
CA CYS A 416 13.90 3.91 8.64
C CYS A 416 15.18 4.40 9.33
N ARG A 417 16.19 3.54 9.54
CA ARG A 417 17.44 3.94 10.22
C ARG A 417 18.10 5.17 9.60
N SER A 418 18.22 5.22 8.27
CA SER A 418 18.93 6.31 7.58
C SER A 418 18.13 7.62 7.57
N PHE A 419 16.79 7.54 7.62
CA PHE A 419 15.88 8.69 7.76
C PHE A 419 15.93 9.26 9.18
N LYS A 420 15.82 8.40 10.20
CA LYS A 420 15.96 8.79 11.61
C LYS A 420 17.30 9.44 11.91
N ALA A 421 18.39 8.91 11.34
CA ALA A 421 19.72 9.53 11.46
C ALA A 421 19.83 10.92 10.82
N ALA A 422 18.93 11.24 9.87
CA ALA A 422 18.85 12.52 9.18
C ALA A 422 17.74 13.44 9.73
N ASP A 423 17.03 13.04 10.79
CA ASP A 423 15.87 13.75 11.34
C ASP A 423 14.74 13.91 10.31
N GLN A 424 14.53 12.87 9.49
CA GLN A 424 13.51 12.82 8.44
C GLN A 424 12.46 11.74 8.79
N PRO A 425 11.15 11.99 8.61
CA PRO A 425 10.11 11.01 8.91
C PRO A 425 10.17 9.79 8.00
N CYS A 426 10.10 8.61 8.61
CA CYS A 426 9.86 7.35 7.93
C CYS A 426 8.59 6.69 8.50
N LEU A 427 7.56 6.53 7.67
CA LEU A 427 6.26 6.03 8.09
C LEU A 427 5.97 4.67 7.46
N GLU A 428 5.34 3.77 8.21
CA GLU A 428 4.78 2.55 7.64
C GLU A 428 3.34 2.76 7.18
N VAL A 429 2.98 2.20 6.03
CA VAL A 429 1.61 2.12 5.54
C VAL A 429 1.10 0.71 5.73
N VAL A 430 0.10 0.55 6.59
CA VAL A 430 -0.62 -0.71 6.80
C VAL A 430 -1.86 -0.71 5.91
N TRP A 431 -1.94 -1.65 4.97
CA TRP A 431 -3.10 -1.77 4.10
C TRP A 431 -4.21 -2.55 4.78
N ALA A 432 -5.31 -1.87 5.10
CA ALA A 432 -6.53 -2.48 5.62
C ALA A 432 -7.63 -2.56 4.54
N ASN A 433 -7.24 -2.90 3.30
CA ASN A 433 -8.17 -2.96 2.17
C ASN A 433 -8.93 -4.30 2.11
N ASP A 434 -10.25 -4.25 2.29
CA ASP A 434 -11.15 -5.38 2.06
C ASP A 434 -11.22 -5.83 0.59
N ARG A 435 -10.64 -5.06 -0.32
CA ARG A 435 -10.49 -5.42 -1.73
C ARG A 435 -9.51 -6.58 -1.94
N TRP A 436 -8.49 -6.73 -1.08
CA TRP A 436 -7.38 -7.68 -1.23
C TRP A 436 -7.29 -8.58 0.01
N GLY A 437 -8.27 -9.48 0.20
CA GLY A 437 -8.41 -10.30 1.42
C GLY A 437 -7.25 -11.23 1.77
N GLU A 438 -6.27 -11.37 0.88
CA GLU A 438 -5.00 -12.06 1.11
C GLU A 438 -3.92 -11.13 1.69
N GLU A 439 -4.26 -9.89 2.08
CA GLU A 439 -3.33 -8.96 2.76
C GLU A 439 -3.72 -8.70 4.22
N LEU A 440 -4.89 -9.17 4.66
CA LEU A 440 -5.45 -8.82 5.97
C LEU A 440 -4.87 -9.70 7.09
N VAL A 441 -4.11 -9.08 7.98
CA VAL A 441 -3.70 -9.60 9.29
C VAL A 441 -4.82 -9.33 10.30
N GLY A 442 -4.84 -10.02 11.44
CA GLY A 442 -5.73 -9.69 12.57
C GLY A 442 -7.16 -10.21 12.46
N LEU A 443 -7.47 -10.98 11.41
CA LEU A 443 -8.75 -11.68 11.27
C LEU A 443 -8.79 -13.00 12.03
N PRO A 444 -9.97 -13.54 12.35
CA PRO A 444 -10.09 -14.91 12.86
C PRO A 444 -9.39 -15.93 11.93
N GLY A 445 -8.32 -16.56 12.42
CA GLY A 445 -7.51 -17.52 11.67
C GLY A 445 -6.30 -16.93 10.93
N GLN A 446 -6.04 -15.63 11.05
CA GLN A 446 -4.85 -14.94 10.58
C GLN A 446 -3.91 -14.59 11.76
N PRO A 447 -2.62 -14.27 11.52
CA PRO A 447 -1.72 -13.76 12.56
C PRO A 447 -2.27 -12.48 13.22
N SER A 448 -1.84 -12.18 14.45
CA SER A 448 -2.24 -10.96 15.16
C SER A 448 -1.64 -9.70 14.50
N LEU A 449 -2.37 -8.57 14.54
CA LEU A 449 -1.85 -7.26 14.10
C LEU A 449 -0.89 -6.64 15.13
N LEU A 450 -0.93 -7.08 16.40
CA LEU A 450 -0.15 -6.46 17.49
C LEU A 450 1.37 -6.44 17.22
N PRO A 451 2.01 -7.53 16.79
CA PRO A 451 3.44 -7.50 16.46
C PRO A 451 3.81 -6.47 15.40
N TYR A 452 2.94 -6.26 14.40
CA TYR A 452 3.15 -5.25 13.37
C TYR A 452 3.13 -3.84 13.95
N LEU A 453 2.13 -3.54 14.79
CA LEU A 453 2.02 -2.23 15.43
C LEU A 453 3.15 -1.97 16.43
N HIS A 454 3.64 -3.02 17.10
CA HIS A 454 4.82 -2.94 17.98
C HIS A 454 6.07 -2.59 17.16
N ALA A 455 6.35 -3.34 16.09
CA ALA A 455 7.48 -3.08 15.22
C ALA A 455 7.39 -1.68 14.56
N ALA A 456 6.21 -1.27 14.11
CA ALA A 456 5.95 0.07 13.60
C ALA A 456 6.28 1.14 14.65
N GLN A 457 5.76 0.99 15.87
CA GLN A 457 5.99 1.93 16.96
C GLN A 457 7.46 2.05 17.34
N ASP A 458 8.20 0.94 17.35
CA ASP A 458 9.60 0.93 17.75
C ASP A 458 10.53 1.42 16.62
N GLN A 459 10.23 1.08 15.37
CA GLN A 459 11.16 1.22 14.25
C GLN A 459 10.85 2.39 13.31
N THR A 460 9.65 2.97 13.34
CA THR A 460 9.24 4.08 12.46
C THR A 460 9.02 5.39 13.24
N ASP A 461 8.64 6.47 12.55
CA ASP A 461 8.18 7.73 13.16
C ASP A 461 6.64 7.82 13.16
N GLY A 462 5.96 6.80 12.65
CA GLY A 462 4.51 6.77 12.59
C GLY A 462 3.98 5.70 11.67
N VAL A 463 2.68 5.46 11.79
CA VAL A 463 1.96 4.50 10.97
C VAL A 463 0.72 5.14 10.36
N VAL A 464 0.50 4.82 9.10
CA VAL A 464 -0.63 5.25 8.31
C VAL A 464 -1.46 4.03 7.98
N LEU A 465 -2.72 4.04 8.40
CA LEU A 465 -3.67 3.02 8.00
C LEU A 465 -4.31 3.41 6.66
N TRP A 466 -4.03 2.63 5.61
CA TRP A 466 -4.75 2.77 4.35
C TRP A 466 -6.09 2.05 4.45
N MET A 467 -7.18 2.73 4.13
CA MET A 467 -8.52 2.14 4.12
C MET A 467 -9.46 2.82 3.16
N ASN A 468 -10.48 2.09 2.68
CA ASN A 468 -11.53 2.69 1.87
C ASN A 468 -12.47 3.57 2.73
N THR A 469 -12.84 4.75 2.22
CA THR A 469 -13.76 5.73 2.84
C THR A 469 -15.02 5.17 3.47
N ALA A 470 -15.58 4.13 2.86
CA ALA A 470 -16.78 3.47 3.34
C ALA A 470 -16.62 2.87 4.75
N ASN A 471 -15.39 2.70 5.22
CA ASN A 471 -15.04 1.98 6.45
C ASN A 471 -14.74 2.91 7.65
N LEU A 472 -14.67 4.23 7.43
CA LEU A 472 -14.11 5.18 8.40
C LEU A 472 -15.10 5.75 9.43
N TYR A 473 -16.37 5.98 9.10
CA TYR A 473 -17.33 6.44 10.11
C TYR A 473 -18.83 6.32 9.75
N ASP A 474 -19.62 6.19 10.82
CA ASP A 474 -21.09 6.15 10.99
C ASP A 474 -21.83 5.05 10.21
N THR A 475 -21.93 3.86 10.81
CA THR A 475 -22.84 2.80 10.37
C THR A 475 -24.32 3.19 10.42
N THR A 476 -24.71 4.35 10.96
CA THR A 476 -26.09 4.88 10.94
C THR A 476 -26.31 6.03 9.97
N LYS A 477 -25.24 6.64 9.42
CA LYS A 477 -25.35 7.68 8.39
C LYS A 477 -24.66 7.38 7.07
N GLY A 478 -23.91 6.26 6.98
CA GLY A 478 -23.18 5.75 5.84
C GLY A 478 -23.10 6.75 4.67
N THR A 479 -21.97 7.42 4.50
CA THR A 479 -21.86 8.58 3.61
C THR A 479 -21.40 8.22 2.19
N MET A 480 -22.28 7.51 1.49
CA MET A 480 -22.28 7.23 0.05
C MET A 480 -23.71 6.89 -0.39
N ALA A 481 -24.73 7.65 -0.01
CA ALA A 481 -26.00 7.57 -0.73
C ALA A 481 -25.97 8.56 -1.90
N PRO A 482 -25.65 8.13 -3.13
CA PRO A 482 -26.16 8.79 -4.33
C PRO A 482 -27.60 9.16 -4.18
N ARG A 483 -27.87 10.45 -4.01
CA ARG A 483 -28.93 11.03 -4.82
C ARG A 483 -28.59 10.70 -6.26
N ALA A 484 -29.51 10.01 -6.95
CA ALA A 484 -29.36 9.68 -8.35
C ALA A 484 -29.08 10.99 -9.12
N PRO A 485 -27.88 11.16 -9.70
CA PRO A 485 -27.47 12.50 -10.09
C PRO A 485 -28.11 12.96 -11.41
N TRP A 486 -28.95 12.12 -12.03
CA TRP A 486 -29.69 12.39 -13.26
C TRP A 486 -31.22 12.42 -13.08
N ASP A 487 -31.73 12.31 -11.85
CA ASP A 487 -33.17 12.33 -11.59
C ASP A 487 -33.60 13.71 -11.05
N GLU A 488 -34.50 14.39 -11.76
CA GLU A 488 -35.07 15.68 -11.32
C GLU A 488 -35.99 15.50 -10.09
N ASP A 489 -36.45 14.27 -9.82
CA ASP A 489 -37.27 13.92 -8.66
C ASP A 489 -36.39 13.37 -7.52
N ALA A 490 -36.03 14.25 -6.58
CA ALA A 490 -35.01 14.10 -5.53
C ALA A 490 -35.23 13.02 -4.43
N HIS A 491 -35.88 11.90 -4.73
CA HIS A 491 -36.30 10.89 -3.73
C HIS A 491 -35.65 9.50 -3.88
N SER A 492 -34.83 9.29 -4.91
CA SER A 492 -34.15 8.02 -5.20
C SER A 492 -32.73 7.98 -4.65
N VAL A 493 -32.31 6.82 -4.14
CA VAL A 493 -30.93 6.57 -3.66
C VAL A 493 -30.21 5.54 -4.52
N ALA A 494 -28.88 5.63 -4.69
CA ALA A 494 -28.09 4.60 -5.39
C ALA A 494 -26.96 4.02 -4.53
N ALA A 495 -26.35 2.92 -4.98
CA ALA A 495 -25.18 2.29 -4.36
C ALA A 495 -24.17 1.91 -5.45
N GLY A 496 -22.88 2.20 -5.25
CA GLY A 496 -21.79 1.92 -6.18
C GLY A 496 -20.81 0.87 -5.66
N PHE A 497 -20.34 -0.07 -6.49
CA PHE A 497 -19.17 -0.91 -6.20
C PHE A 497 -18.10 -0.64 -7.26
N GLY A 498 -16.84 -0.39 -6.87
CA GLY A 498 -15.77 0.01 -7.79
C GLY A 498 -15.29 -1.14 -8.71
N PRO A 499 -14.72 -0.81 -9.90
CA PRO A 499 -14.40 -1.78 -10.94
C PRO A 499 -13.17 -2.65 -10.71
N ASN A 500 -12.31 -2.31 -9.76
CA ASN A 500 -11.01 -2.95 -9.64
C ASN A 500 -10.95 -3.76 -8.34
N GLY A 501 -10.48 -5.02 -8.40
CA GLY A 501 -10.25 -5.92 -7.26
C GLY A 501 -11.47 -6.75 -6.81
N LEU A 502 -11.23 -7.93 -6.21
CA LEU A 502 -12.25 -8.88 -5.77
C LEU A 502 -12.72 -8.56 -4.33
N PRO A 503 -13.76 -7.74 -4.09
CA PRO A 503 -14.23 -7.45 -2.74
C PRO A 503 -14.62 -8.74 -2.01
N ILE A 504 -14.32 -8.85 -0.73
CA ILE A 504 -14.64 -10.06 0.05
C ILE A 504 -16.16 -10.14 0.31
N PRO A 505 -16.80 -11.33 0.33
CA PRO A 505 -18.18 -11.53 0.74
C PRO A 505 -18.58 -10.72 1.99
N GLY A 506 -19.76 -10.09 1.97
CA GLY A 506 -20.37 -9.40 3.12
C GLY A 506 -20.44 -7.87 3.02
N TRP A 507 -19.90 -7.25 1.98
CA TRP A 507 -20.03 -5.81 1.76
C TRP A 507 -21.46 -5.42 1.40
N TYR A 508 -22.08 -4.47 2.12
CA TYR A 508 -23.44 -4.01 1.81
C TYR A 508 -23.66 -2.51 2.00
N HIS A 509 -24.68 -2.00 1.32
CA HIS A 509 -25.27 -0.68 1.54
C HIS A 509 -26.76 -0.85 1.82
N ARG A 510 -27.26 -0.24 2.89
CA ARG A 510 -28.65 -0.38 3.36
C ARG A 510 -29.24 0.95 3.80
N TRP A 511 -30.52 1.16 3.51
CA TRP A 511 -31.33 2.30 3.93
C TRP A 511 -32.48 1.81 4.79
N SER A 512 -32.55 2.30 6.01
CA SER A 512 -33.55 1.95 7.02
C SER A 512 -34.53 3.10 7.20
N ILE A 513 -35.82 2.82 7.04
CA ILE A 513 -36.89 3.80 7.24
C ILE A 513 -38.04 3.21 8.05
N THR A 514 -38.62 4.02 8.93
CA THR A 514 -39.83 3.64 9.67
C THR A 514 -41.07 3.88 8.83
N ALA A 515 -41.89 2.83 8.62
CA ALA A 515 -43.14 2.92 7.88
C ALA A 515 -44.14 3.86 8.58
N ALA A 516 -44.64 4.86 7.87
CA ALA A 516 -45.58 5.84 8.40
C ALA A 516 -47.05 5.36 8.37
N GLU A 517 -47.35 4.40 7.50
CA GLU A 517 -48.70 3.92 7.19
C GLU A 517 -48.73 2.39 7.13
N ASP A 518 -49.88 1.79 7.48
CA ASP A 518 -50.15 0.36 7.26
C ASP A 518 -50.42 0.07 5.78
N GLY A 519 -49.90 -1.03 5.24
CA GLY A 519 -50.26 -1.53 3.92
C GLY A 519 -49.06 -1.94 3.07
N ASP A 520 -49.29 -1.98 1.77
CA ASP A 520 -48.30 -2.43 0.78
C ASP A 520 -47.47 -1.25 0.27
N TYR A 521 -46.18 -1.25 0.57
CA TYR A 521 -45.21 -0.33 -0.02
C TYR A 521 -44.67 -0.95 -1.31
N THR A 522 -44.47 -0.11 -2.32
CA THR A 522 -43.87 -0.52 -3.59
C THR A 522 -42.42 -0.04 -3.64
N VAL A 523 -41.50 -0.99 -3.70
CA VAL A 523 -40.08 -0.75 -3.95
C VAL A 523 -39.88 -0.69 -5.46
N HIS A 524 -39.21 0.35 -5.95
CA HIS A 524 -38.82 0.50 -7.35
C HIS A 524 -37.34 0.23 -7.47
N TRP A 525 -36.96 -0.61 -8.42
CA TRP A 525 -35.57 -0.95 -8.69
C TRP A 525 -35.16 -0.43 -10.06
N SER A 526 -34.04 0.27 -10.15
CA SER A 526 -33.46 0.70 -11.42
C SER A 526 -31.94 0.56 -11.36
N ASP A 527 -31.34 -0.08 -12.35
CA ASP A 527 -29.88 -0.20 -12.42
C ASP A 527 -29.35 0.56 -13.63
N ALA A 528 -28.19 1.19 -13.45
CA ALA A 528 -27.49 1.85 -14.55
C ALA A 528 -26.73 0.84 -15.44
N ASP A 529 -26.28 -0.29 -14.90
CA ASP A 529 -25.57 -1.35 -15.64
C ASP A 529 -25.70 -2.73 -14.97
N ALA A 530 -26.85 -3.40 -15.15
CA ALA A 530 -27.05 -4.76 -14.65
C ALA A 530 -26.29 -5.83 -15.47
N THR A 531 -25.92 -5.52 -16.72
CA THR A 531 -25.33 -6.49 -17.65
C THR A 531 -23.88 -6.85 -17.37
N SER A 532 -23.16 -6.00 -16.62
CA SER A 532 -21.80 -6.26 -16.18
C SER A 532 -21.71 -6.91 -14.79
N ALA A 533 -22.84 -7.04 -14.06
CA ALA A 533 -22.87 -7.69 -12.76
C ALA A 533 -22.68 -9.22 -12.90
N PRO A 534 -21.76 -9.86 -12.17
CA PRO A 534 -21.57 -11.31 -12.27
C PRO A 534 -22.66 -12.11 -11.52
N GLU A 535 -23.07 -13.23 -12.12
CA GLU A 535 -24.04 -14.18 -11.56
C GLU A 535 -23.58 -14.72 -10.19
N GLY A 536 -24.52 -14.76 -9.24
CA GLY A 536 -24.37 -15.30 -7.89
C GLY A 536 -23.63 -14.42 -6.89
N ARG A 537 -23.33 -13.15 -7.25
CA ARG A 537 -22.39 -12.33 -6.46
C ARG A 537 -23.01 -11.09 -5.82
N LEU A 538 -24.00 -10.47 -6.48
CA LEU A 538 -24.56 -9.18 -6.05
C LEU A 538 -26.08 -9.23 -6.01
N TYR A 539 -26.64 -8.79 -4.88
CA TYR A 539 -28.05 -8.96 -4.53
C TYR A 539 -28.68 -7.63 -4.12
N ARG A 540 -29.85 -7.30 -4.67
CA ARG A 540 -30.76 -6.30 -4.08
C ARG A 540 -31.59 -6.97 -3.00
N THR A 541 -31.80 -6.27 -1.89
CA THR A 541 -32.53 -6.79 -0.75
C THR A 541 -33.61 -5.80 -0.30
N ALA A 542 -34.76 -6.35 0.10
CA ALA A 542 -35.74 -5.62 0.90
C ALA A 542 -36.09 -6.46 2.13
N ALA A 543 -36.01 -5.88 3.31
CA ALA A 543 -36.37 -6.54 4.56
C ALA A 543 -37.36 -5.69 5.37
N VAL A 544 -38.16 -6.37 6.20
CA VAL A 544 -39.08 -5.74 7.15
C VAL A 544 -38.75 -6.25 8.54
N ASN A 545 -38.43 -5.33 9.46
CA ASN A 545 -37.95 -5.65 10.81
C ASN A 545 -36.80 -6.68 10.81
N GLY A 546 -35.86 -6.53 9.87
CA GLY A 546 -34.70 -7.41 9.69
C GLY A 546 -34.98 -8.76 9.00
N ALA A 547 -36.22 -9.09 8.67
CA ALA A 547 -36.55 -10.31 7.91
C ALA A 547 -36.60 -10.01 6.40
N TYR A 548 -35.76 -10.67 5.61
CA TYR A 548 -35.75 -10.53 4.15
C TYR A 548 -37.10 -10.92 3.55
N THR A 549 -37.67 -9.99 2.79
CA THR A 549 -38.93 -10.14 2.04
C THR A 549 -38.66 -10.34 0.55
N HIS A 550 -37.64 -9.68 0.02
CA HIS A 550 -37.16 -9.86 -1.35
C HIS A 550 -35.64 -9.92 -1.37
N GLU A 551 -35.15 -10.78 -2.24
CA GLU A 551 -33.73 -10.95 -2.56
C GLU A 551 -33.65 -11.18 -4.07
N ILE A 552 -33.05 -10.24 -4.79
CA ILE A 552 -33.01 -10.25 -6.26
C ILE A 552 -31.55 -10.23 -6.68
N GLU A 553 -31.13 -11.29 -7.35
CA GLU A 553 -29.80 -11.36 -7.94
C GLU A 553 -29.76 -10.58 -9.26
N LEU A 554 -28.75 -9.72 -9.41
CA LEU A 554 -28.70 -8.67 -10.44
C LEU A 554 -28.45 -9.15 -11.87
N ASN A 555 -27.90 -10.35 -12.05
CA ASN A 555 -27.71 -10.97 -13.36
C ASN A 555 -28.58 -12.23 -13.53
N SER A 556 -29.63 -12.35 -12.73
CA SER A 556 -30.62 -13.41 -12.89
C SER A 556 -31.77 -12.97 -13.79
N THR A 557 -32.54 -13.92 -14.31
CA THR A 557 -33.81 -13.63 -15.01
C THR A 557 -34.84 -12.88 -14.14
N ASP A 558 -34.65 -12.85 -12.81
CA ASP A 558 -35.48 -12.09 -11.88
C ASP A 558 -35.02 -10.62 -11.71
N ALA A 559 -33.85 -10.25 -12.25
CA ALA A 559 -33.34 -8.87 -12.26
C ALA A 559 -34.21 -7.91 -13.09
N ASP A 560 -35.02 -8.46 -14.00
CA ASP A 560 -35.98 -7.76 -14.87
C ASP A 560 -37.23 -7.26 -14.12
N LEU A 561 -37.36 -7.47 -12.81
CA LEU A 561 -38.46 -6.93 -12.01
C LEU A 561 -38.22 -5.44 -11.70
N PRO A 562 -38.96 -4.50 -12.33
CA PRO A 562 -38.79 -3.07 -12.05
C PRO A 562 -39.34 -2.69 -10.67
N THR A 563 -40.16 -3.54 -10.05
CA THR A 563 -40.84 -3.25 -8.79
C THR A 563 -41.06 -4.50 -7.94
N SER A 564 -40.95 -4.36 -6.62
CA SER A 564 -41.38 -5.35 -5.62
C SER A 564 -42.38 -4.73 -4.64
N THR A 565 -43.25 -5.55 -4.04
CA THR A 565 -44.20 -5.08 -3.01
C THR A 565 -43.86 -5.69 -1.66
N ILE A 566 -43.80 -4.86 -0.62
CA ILE A 566 -43.59 -5.27 0.78
C ILE A 566 -44.78 -4.85 1.62
N SER A 567 -45.35 -5.77 2.39
CA SER A 567 -46.47 -5.48 3.30
C SER A 567 -45.92 -5.15 4.68
N VAL A 568 -46.29 -3.99 5.22
CA VAL A 568 -45.80 -3.49 6.50
C VAL A 568 -46.93 -2.93 7.36
N ARG A 569 -46.64 -2.74 8.64
CA ARG A 569 -47.44 -1.94 9.57
C ARG A 569 -46.72 -0.64 9.87
N SER A 570 -47.48 0.39 10.23
CA SER A 570 -46.93 1.63 10.75
C SER A 570 -46.05 1.34 11.97
N GLY A 571 -44.84 1.89 11.96
CA GLY A 571 -43.79 1.65 12.95
C GLY A 571 -42.85 0.50 12.61
N ASP A 572 -43.15 -0.34 11.61
CA ASP A 572 -42.18 -1.33 11.13
C ASP A 572 -40.99 -0.64 10.47
N THR A 573 -39.81 -1.26 10.58
CA THR A 573 -38.61 -0.81 9.88
C THR A 573 -38.53 -1.49 8.52
N ILE A 574 -38.43 -0.70 7.46
CA ILE A 574 -38.15 -1.15 6.10
C ILE A 574 -36.67 -0.94 5.82
N ASP A 575 -35.98 -2.00 5.43
CA ASP A 575 -34.59 -1.97 5.00
C ASP A 575 -34.51 -2.24 3.50
N LEU A 576 -33.93 -1.34 2.72
CA LEU A 576 -33.61 -1.54 1.31
C LEU A 576 -32.10 -1.56 1.15
N GLY A 577 -31.53 -2.42 0.30
CA GLY A 577 -30.07 -2.42 0.14
C GLY A 577 -29.51 -3.22 -1.02
N VAL A 578 -28.21 -3.06 -1.27
CA VAL A 578 -27.38 -3.96 -2.09
C VAL A 578 -26.42 -4.70 -1.18
N GLU A 579 -26.23 -6.00 -1.41
CA GLU A 579 -25.28 -6.85 -0.70
C GLU A 579 -24.44 -7.66 -1.69
N LEU A 580 -23.13 -7.62 -1.48
CA LEU A 580 -22.15 -8.48 -2.11
C LEU A 580 -21.99 -9.78 -1.30
N ARG A 581 -22.26 -10.92 -1.93
CA ARG A 581 -22.12 -12.25 -1.29
C ARG A 581 -20.93 -13.06 -1.77
N ALA A 582 -20.29 -12.63 -2.86
CA ALA A 582 -19.05 -13.19 -3.36
C ALA A 582 -18.27 -12.14 -4.15
N GLY A 583 -16.93 -12.17 -4.10
CA GLY A 583 -16.12 -11.11 -4.70
C GLY A 583 -16.13 -11.05 -6.21
N PHE A 584 -16.07 -9.84 -6.78
CA PHE A 584 -15.99 -9.59 -8.22
C PHE A 584 -15.18 -8.33 -8.55
N GLY A 585 -14.32 -8.33 -9.58
CA GLY A 585 -13.39 -7.22 -9.80
C GLY A 585 -13.21 -6.76 -11.24
N TYR A 586 -14.28 -6.35 -11.93
CA TYR A 586 -14.15 -5.90 -13.32
C TYR A 586 -15.05 -4.71 -13.77
N ALA A 587 -16.03 -4.24 -12.97
CA ALA A 587 -16.94 -3.18 -13.42
C ALA A 587 -17.52 -2.35 -12.26
N MET A 588 -17.77 -1.05 -12.51
CA MET A 588 -18.46 -0.19 -11.57
C MET A 588 -19.96 -0.51 -11.64
N PHE A 589 -20.53 -1.05 -10.57
CA PHE A 589 -21.96 -1.35 -10.54
C PHE A 589 -22.71 -0.26 -9.78
N ALA A 590 -23.83 0.23 -10.33
CA ALA A 590 -24.74 1.13 -9.63
C ALA A 590 -26.20 0.64 -9.64
N SER A 591 -26.80 0.46 -8.45
CA SER A 591 -28.25 0.18 -8.28
C SER A 591 -28.96 1.33 -7.61
N GLN A 592 -30.18 1.62 -8.07
CA GLN A 592 -31.05 2.69 -7.59
C GLN A 592 -32.34 2.14 -6.98
N PHE A 593 -32.80 2.83 -5.94
CA PHE A 593 -33.96 2.47 -5.14
C PHE A 593 -34.93 3.64 -5.05
N GLY A 594 -36.21 3.34 -5.27
CA GLY A 594 -37.33 4.20 -4.91
C GLY A 594 -38.31 3.46 -4.01
N LEU A 595 -39.09 4.21 -3.23
CA LEU A 595 -40.11 3.63 -2.36
C LEU A 595 -41.40 4.46 -2.42
N THR A 596 -42.53 3.79 -2.63
CA THR A 596 -43.86 4.43 -2.63
C THR A 596 -44.72 3.82 -1.53
N ALA A 597 -45.30 4.68 -0.69
CA ALA A 597 -46.19 4.31 0.39
C ALA A 597 -47.58 3.86 -0.12
N PRO A 598 -48.41 3.19 0.71
CA PRO A 598 -49.75 2.72 0.33
C PRO A 598 -50.68 3.84 -0.13
N SER A 599 -50.49 5.06 0.37
CA SER A 599 -51.21 6.27 -0.06
C SER A 599 -50.86 6.73 -1.48
N GLY A 600 -49.82 6.16 -2.10
CA GLY A 600 -49.25 6.60 -3.38
C GLY A 600 -48.19 7.69 -3.24
N THR A 601 -47.82 8.07 -2.01
CA THR A 601 -46.80 9.08 -1.73
C THR A 601 -45.39 8.48 -1.91
N THR A 602 -44.52 9.15 -2.67
CA THR A 602 -43.10 8.79 -2.74
C THR A 602 -42.42 9.09 -1.41
N VAL A 603 -41.72 8.09 -0.88
CA VAL A 603 -40.96 8.19 0.35
C VAL A 603 -39.58 8.74 0.02
N ASP A 604 -39.18 9.79 0.73
CA ASP A 604 -37.87 10.42 0.55
C ASP A 604 -36.77 9.60 1.22
N LEU A 605 -36.17 8.67 0.46
CA LEU A 605 -35.09 7.83 0.93
C LEU A 605 -33.79 8.61 1.21
N SER A 606 -33.68 9.87 0.77
CA SER A 606 -32.51 10.71 1.12
C SER A 606 -32.51 11.13 2.60
N THR A 607 -33.63 10.97 3.29
CA THR A 607 -33.75 11.21 4.74
C THR A 607 -33.68 9.92 5.58
N ALA A 608 -33.55 8.76 4.94
CA ALA A 608 -33.48 7.47 5.61
C ALA A 608 -32.10 7.26 6.29
N THR A 609 -32.10 6.52 7.40
CA THR A 609 -30.86 6.10 8.07
C THR A 609 -30.09 5.18 7.13
N ARG A 610 -28.88 5.56 6.71
CA ARG A 610 -28.05 4.73 5.84
C ARG A 610 -27.02 3.99 6.65
N THR A 611 -26.88 2.69 6.39
CA THR A 611 -25.82 1.86 6.94
C THR A 611 -24.99 1.30 5.79
N THR A 612 -23.67 1.31 5.96
CA THR A 612 -22.75 0.59 5.08
C THR A 612 -21.94 -0.33 5.97
N GLY A 613 -21.86 -1.60 5.62
CA GLY A 613 -21.05 -2.57 6.34
C GLY A 613 -19.92 -3.04 5.46
N ALA A 614 -18.71 -2.96 6.00
CA ALA A 614 -17.54 -3.65 5.47
C ALA A 614 -17.55 -5.12 5.92
N ASN A 615 -16.59 -5.91 5.43
CA ASN A 615 -16.20 -7.13 6.12
C ASN A 615 -15.81 -6.78 7.58
N ALA A 616 -16.28 -7.58 8.55
CA ALA A 616 -15.93 -7.46 9.98
C ALA A 616 -14.43 -7.29 10.22
N GLY A 617 -13.60 -7.83 9.31
CA GLY A 617 -12.16 -7.71 9.35
C GLY A 617 -11.56 -6.30 9.25
N THR A 618 -11.94 -5.50 8.26
CA THR A 618 -11.38 -4.15 8.12
C THR A 618 -11.82 -3.23 9.25
N THR A 619 -13.06 -3.38 9.72
CA THR A 619 -13.54 -2.67 10.91
C THR A 619 -12.74 -3.05 12.14
N GLN A 620 -12.50 -4.34 12.35
CA GLN A 620 -11.68 -4.83 13.45
C GLN A 620 -10.24 -4.30 13.40
N LEU A 621 -9.64 -4.21 12.21
CA LEU A 621 -8.29 -3.64 12.06
C LEU A 621 -8.25 -2.15 12.39
N TYR A 622 -9.24 -1.39 11.92
CA TYR A 622 -9.36 0.02 12.27
C TYR A 622 -9.56 0.21 13.77
N GLU A 623 -10.47 -0.55 14.39
CA GLU A 623 -10.71 -0.48 15.83
C GLU A 623 -9.47 -0.87 16.63
N CYS A 624 -8.78 -1.94 16.25
CA CYS A 624 -7.51 -2.36 16.85
C CYS A 624 -6.44 -1.28 16.69
N PHE A 625 -6.26 -0.71 15.51
CA PHE A 625 -5.33 0.40 15.26
C PHE A 625 -5.65 1.62 16.14
N MET A 626 -6.91 2.06 16.14
CA MET A 626 -7.32 3.22 16.93
C MET A 626 -7.17 2.97 18.42
N GLN A 627 -7.55 1.78 18.91
CA GLN A 627 -7.42 1.43 20.32
C GLN A 627 -5.95 1.28 20.72
N TYR A 628 -5.11 0.71 19.86
CA TYR A 628 -3.71 0.47 20.17
C TYR A 628 -2.96 1.76 20.49
N PHE A 629 -3.19 2.82 19.72
CA PHE A 629 -2.50 4.10 19.91
C PHE A 629 -3.20 5.06 20.88
N THR A 630 -4.41 4.74 21.34
CA THR A 630 -5.17 5.55 22.32
C THR A 630 -5.26 4.91 23.70
N SER A 631 -5.07 3.59 23.82
CA SER A 631 -5.12 2.86 25.08
C SER A 631 -3.74 2.78 25.75
N HIS A 632 -3.72 2.58 27.07
CA HIS A 632 -2.51 2.22 27.81
C HIS A 632 -2.33 0.69 27.90
N ASP A 633 -3.25 -0.07 27.31
CA ASP A 633 -3.32 -1.54 27.38
C ASP A 633 -3.42 -2.09 25.96
N HIS A 634 -2.26 -2.21 25.32
CA HIS A 634 -2.11 -2.61 23.92
C HIS A 634 -2.64 -4.03 23.65
N GLU A 635 -2.52 -4.94 24.62
CA GLU A 635 -3.01 -6.33 24.46
C GLU A 635 -4.55 -6.40 24.41
N ALA A 636 -5.23 -5.53 25.17
CA ALA A 636 -6.69 -5.44 25.14
C ALA A 636 -7.25 -4.77 23.88
N ALA A 637 -6.42 -3.96 23.17
CA ALA A 637 -6.85 -3.18 22.01
C ALA A 637 -7.25 -4.04 20.80
N CYS A 638 -6.73 -5.26 20.72
CA CYS A 638 -6.91 -6.15 19.56
C CYS A 638 -7.46 -7.53 19.96
N ASP A 639 -8.00 -7.66 21.17
CA ASP A 639 -8.58 -8.91 21.66
C ASP A 639 -9.95 -9.15 21.04
N THR A 640 -10.03 -10.20 20.21
CA THR A 640 -11.19 -10.54 19.38
C THR A 640 -12.25 -11.34 20.13
N ASP A 641 -12.04 -11.64 21.41
CA ASP A 641 -12.92 -12.51 22.22
C ASP A 641 -14.04 -11.78 22.98
N SER A 642 -14.20 -10.45 22.81
CA SER A 642 -15.38 -9.74 23.32
C SER A 642 -16.49 -9.59 22.25
N PRO A 643 -17.71 -10.08 22.52
CA PRO A 643 -18.78 -10.28 21.54
C PRO A 643 -19.51 -9.02 21.09
#